data_AF-A0AAV7AP37-F1
#
_entry.id   AF-A0AAV7AP37-F1
#
_cell.length_a   1.000
_cell.length_b   1.000
_cell.length_c   1.000
_cell.angle_alpha   90.00
_cell.angle_beta   90.00
_cell.angle_gamma   90.00
#
_symmetry.space_group_name_H-M   'P 1'
#
loop_
_entity.id
_entity.type
_entity.pdbx_description
1 polymer ?
#
loop_
_entity_poly.entity_id
_entity_poly.type
_entity_poly.pdbx_seq_one_letter_code
_entity_poly.pdbx_strand_id
1 'polypeptide(L)'
;MKASQEAFVSEVESLNSQLKEERLKSFHLEKQLQSNTFSQRRVEELLDRINDLEKERDLLKQNSDKLFNSAFEVTNSQEQQRKLREQQLKLQIAQLEAALKSDLADKNEILDRVRREREQAEKLDEENRKLQLRCLEQKHQLDEFQNRLKFFTKESDVDVTELSEALMLIKTRKQQRNGDLMFLEKVEDDVNKDLEKSLRNLQANHAETVQELEKTRNMLIMQHKINKDYQVEVEAVTQKLEDMRRDYEIKLEQYANLLDVRASRIRKLEAQLKDIAYGTKQYKFTPDITPDDDVEEFDESLHLQRGENLLEIHISKAVFSPAAANSFGDQEPATFCTYAFYDFELQTTPVVRGLQPSYEFSSQYLVQVDDFFLQYLQKNTVRLEIHLAIGTDYKTVAVCQLRFHDILEKTGRIYSSAVLVGYDNDISNYGTVEYWVRLKVPMEQAIRLYKERAKALGYITSNLKDPLQKDKELAVRRAEHLGLQEDNLNELFITINSCSNLQSGTSLQQPSPYVAYTFFHFSDHYTPIIPSSNNPHFEDRMCFPVPMTADLDRYLKSDSLVLYVFDDEEISSSYLGKAKVPLIPLAHDKCISGTFQLTDIKGNERGTIQVTLKWKSTYLPPRETILTGPLVDELPKEIPVPVRLLKDEEVQAPNRRTLEPVLVVSSL
;
A
#
# COMPACT_ATOMS: atom_id res chain seq x y z
N MET A 1 24.11 121.22 54.76
CA MET A 1 23.77 119.83 55.13
C MET A 1 22.59 119.31 54.32
N LYS A 2 21.32 119.67 54.61
CA LYS A 2 20.11 119.08 53.99
C LYS A 2 20.20 118.72 52.49
N ALA A 3 20.47 119.69 51.61
CA ALA A 3 20.57 119.44 50.16
C ALA A 3 21.61 118.36 49.75
N SER A 4 22.68 118.17 50.52
CA SER A 4 23.66 117.10 50.29
C SER A 4 23.17 115.74 50.78
N GLN A 5 22.27 115.69 51.78
CA GLN A 5 21.61 114.46 52.21
C GLN A 5 20.51 114.07 51.21
N GLU A 6 19.76 115.03 50.68
CA GLU A 6 18.73 114.81 49.65
C GLU A 6 19.36 114.31 48.33
N ALA A 7 20.49 114.90 47.89
CA ALA A 7 21.24 114.40 46.74
C ALA A 7 21.75 112.96 46.94
N PHE A 8 22.33 112.66 48.12
CA PHE A 8 22.81 111.31 48.45
C PHE A 8 21.68 110.27 48.52
N VAL A 9 20.51 110.63 49.05
CA VAL A 9 19.32 109.75 49.04
C VAL A 9 18.88 109.46 47.60
N SER A 10 18.83 110.46 46.73
CA SER A 10 18.46 110.27 45.31
C SER A 10 19.46 109.39 44.56
N GLU A 11 20.76 109.53 44.83
CA GLU A 11 21.81 108.68 44.27
C GLU A 11 21.68 107.22 44.76
N VAL A 12 21.41 107.02 46.07
CA VAL A 12 21.13 105.70 46.65
C VAL A 12 19.85 105.08 46.07
N GLU A 13 18.79 105.85 45.83
CA GLU A 13 17.55 105.36 45.20
C GLU A 13 17.77 104.97 43.73
N SER A 14 18.60 105.72 42.99
CA SER A 14 19.01 105.39 41.63
C SER A 14 19.81 104.09 41.57
N LEU A 15 20.85 103.96 42.40
CA LEU A 15 21.66 102.74 42.53
C LEU A 15 20.84 101.52 42.96
N ASN A 16 19.88 101.70 43.89
CA ASN A 16 18.99 100.63 44.33
C ASN A 16 17.97 100.22 43.24
N SER A 17 17.60 101.15 42.36
CA SER A 17 16.76 100.86 41.19
C SER A 17 17.53 100.08 40.12
N GLN A 18 18.76 100.49 39.80
CA GLN A 18 19.66 99.74 38.91
C GLN A 18 19.95 98.34 39.46
N LEU A 19 20.22 98.21 40.76
CA LEU A 19 20.45 96.92 41.44
C LEU A 19 19.22 95.99 41.35
N LYS A 20 17.99 96.53 41.37
CA LYS A 20 16.77 95.73 41.14
C LYS A 20 16.66 95.28 39.69
N GLU A 21 16.97 96.15 38.73
CA GLU A 21 16.94 95.82 37.30
C GLU A 21 17.96 94.72 36.95
N GLU A 22 19.20 94.84 37.42
CA GLU A 22 20.23 93.81 37.21
C GLU A 22 19.92 92.49 37.93
N ARG A 23 19.26 92.52 39.09
CA ARG A 23 18.73 91.31 39.73
C ARG A 23 17.62 90.64 38.92
N LEU A 24 16.73 91.42 38.30
CA LEU A 24 15.68 90.88 37.43
C LEU A 24 16.26 90.30 36.13
N LYS A 25 17.26 90.96 35.52
CA LYS A 25 18.02 90.42 34.38
C LYS A 25 18.73 89.12 34.75
N SER A 26 19.43 89.10 35.89
CA SER A 26 20.12 87.91 36.40
C SER A 26 19.16 86.73 36.60
N PHE A 27 18.03 86.96 37.26
CA PHE A 27 16.98 85.95 37.46
C PHE A 27 16.36 85.45 36.14
N HIS A 28 16.18 86.34 35.15
CA HIS A 28 15.69 85.94 33.83
C HIS A 28 16.70 85.07 33.08
N LEU A 29 17.98 85.45 33.10
CA LEU A 29 19.08 84.67 32.50
C LEU A 29 19.27 83.33 33.20
N GLU A 30 19.16 83.27 34.53
CA GLU A 30 19.19 82.04 35.31
C GLU A 30 18.03 81.10 34.93
N LYS A 31 16.81 81.65 34.79
CA LYS A 31 15.66 80.87 34.32
C LYS A 31 15.83 80.37 32.87
N GLN A 32 16.40 81.18 31.98
CA GLN A 32 16.73 80.75 30.62
C GLN A 32 17.79 79.64 30.61
N LEU A 33 18.84 79.75 31.43
CA LEU A 33 19.87 78.73 31.59
C LEU A 33 19.29 77.42 32.13
N GLN A 34 18.47 77.47 33.18
CA GLN A 34 17.77 76.29 33.70
C GLN A 34 16.90 75.62 32.63
N SER A 35 16.10 76.41 31.89
CA SER A 35 15.31 75.90 30.76
C SER A 35 16.17 75.26 29.68
N ASN A 36 17.32 75.86 29.34
CA ASN A 36 18.23 75.35 28.31
C ASN A 36 18.91 74.04 28.75
N THR A 37 19.34 73.94 30.01
CA THR A 37 19.92 72.69 30.55
C THR A 37 18.89 71.54 30.59
N PHE A 38 17.60 71.85 30.78
CA PHE A 38 16.54 70.84 30.69
C PHE A 38 16.32 70.37 29.25
N SER A 39 16.28 71.27 28.26
CA SER A 39 16.21 70.88 26.85
C SER A 39 17.46 70.13 26.39
N GLN A 40 18.65 70.48 26.88
CA GLN A 40 19.89 69.76 26.56
C GLN A 40 19.82 68.30 27.04
N ARG A 41 19.46 68.04 28.31
CA ARG A 41 19.30 66.67 28.83
C ARG A 41 18.29 65.86 28.03
N ARG A 42 17.16 66.47 27.65
CA ARG A 42 16.16 65.81 26.80
C ARG A 42 16.68 65.49 25.40
N VAL A 43 17.60 66.28 24.85
CA VAL A 43 18.28 65.96 23.58
C VAL A 43 19.28 64.82 23.78
N GLU A 44 20.02 64.79 24.88
CA GLU A 44 20.94 63.70 25.25
C GLU A 44 20.16 62.36 25.40
N GLU A 45 19.06 62.34 26.15
CA GLU A 45 18.15 61.19 26.29
C GLU A 45 17.59 60.67 24.94
N LEU A 46 17.27 61.58 24.02
CA LEU A 46 16.77 61.22 22.68
C LEU A 46 17.89 60.66 21.78
N LEU A 47 19.11 61.19 21.88
CA LEU A 47 20.28 60.67 21.15
C LEU A 47 20.65 59.26 21.61
N ASP A 48 20.63 59.00 22.92
CA ASP A 48 20.85 57.66 23.46
C ASP A 48 19.77 56.66 22.99
N ARG A 49 18.48 57.06 23.00
CA ARG A 49 17.42 56.17 22.50
C ARG A 49 17.51 55.91 21.00
N ILE A 50 17.96 56.88 20.20
CA ILE A 50 18.25 56.67 18.77
C ILE A 50 19.39 55.65 18.61
N ASN A 51 20.50 55.84 19.32
CA ASN A 51 21.68 54.96 19.30
C ASN A 51 21.32 53.51 19.68
N ASP A 52 20.44 53.28 20.65
CA ASP A 52 19.94 51.94 20.98
C ASP A 52 19.03 51.35 19.89
N LEU A 53 18.14 52.14 19.29
CA LEU A 53 17.30 51.70 18.17
C LEU A 53 18.14 51.34 16.92
N GLU A 54 19.27 52.02 16.69
CA GLU A 54 20.20 51.66 15.61
C GLU A 54 20.91 50.32 15.87
N LYS A 55 21.30 50.03 17.12
CA LYS A 55 21.84 48.72 17.52
C LYS A 55 20.79 47.61 17.37
N GLU A 56 19.56 47.87 17.81
CA GLU A 56 18.41 46.95 17.66
C GLU A 56 18.17 46.64 16.16
N ARG A 57 18.13 47.67 15.30
CA ARG A 57 18.03 47.54 13.83
C ARG A 57 19.14 46.67 13.25
N ASP A 58 20.39 46.94 13.59
CA ASP A 58 21.54 46.25 12.98
C ASP A 58 21.67 44.80 13.46
N LEU A 59 21.25 44.50 14.70
CA LEU A 59 21.15 43.13 15.21
C LEU A 59 19.99 42.37 14.56
N LEU A 60 18.83 43.00 14.37
CA LEU A 60 17.70 42.43 13.61
C LEU A 60 18.08 42.14 12.17
N LYS A 61 18.80 43.06 11.51
CA LYS A 61 19.31 42.86 10.15
C LYS A 61 20.26 41.66 10.08
N GLN A 62 21.26 41.59 10.96
CA GLN A 62 22.17 40.44 11.04
C GLN A 62 21.46 39.11 11.32
N ASN A 63 20.35 39.13 12.06
CA ASN A 63 19.54 37.93 12.30
C ASN A 63 18.74 37.54 11.05
N SER A 64 18.13 38.51 10.37
CA SER A 64 17.45 38.32 9.07
C SER A 64 18.39 37.73 8.02
N ASP A 65 19.59 38.31 7.86
CA ASP A 65 20.62 37.85 6.92
C ASP A 65 21.06 36.40 7.24
N LYS A 66 21.15 36.01 8.52
CA LYS A 66 21.47 34.64 8.94
C LYS A 66 20.33 33.66 8.66
N LEU A 67 19.08 34.03 8.97
CA LEU A 67 17.90 33.21 8.69
C LEU A 67 17.70 33.01 7.19
N PHE A 68 17.90 34.06 6.39
CA PHE A 68 17.88 33.99 4.93
C PHE A 68 18.91 32.99 4.40
N ASN A 69 20.19 33.16 4.75
CA ASN A 69 21.25 32.25 4.29
C ASN A 69 21.01 30.81 4.76
N SER A 70 20.61 30.60 6.02
CA SER A 70 20.30 29.26 6.54
C SER A 70 19.12 28.59 5.82
N ALA A 71 18.09 29.35 5.42
CA ALA A 71 16.95 28.82 4.67
C ALA A 71 17.37 28.37 3.27
N PHE A 72 18.19 29.16 2.57
CA PHE A 72 18.69 28.82 1.24
C PHE A 72 19.73 27.67 1.27
N GLU A 73 20.64 27.62 2.25
CA GLU A 73 21.61 26.52 2.40
C GLU A 73 20.92 25.17 2.66
N VAL A 74 19.93 25.13 3.55
CA VAL A 74 19.15 23.91 3.81
C VAL A 74 18.36 23.48 2.57
N THR A 75 17.73 24.42 1.87
CA THR A 75 16.94 24.13 0.66
C THR A 75 17.82 23.59 -0.47
N ASN A 76 18.93 24.26 -0.76
CA ASN A 76 19.91 23.83 -1.77
C ASN A 76 20.49 22.45 -1.45
N SER A 77 20.82 22.19 -0.18
CA SER A 77 21.35 20.90 0.27
C SER A 77 20.32 19.77 0.11
N GLN A 78 19.04 20.03 0.43
CA GLN A 78 17.96 19.08 0.19
C GLN A 78 17.74 18.84 -1.31
N GLU A 79 17.82 19.87 -2.14
CA GLU A 79 17.65 19.74 -3.60
C GLU A 79 18.77 18.91 -4.23
N GLN A 80 20.03 19.12 -3.82
CA GLN A 80 21.16 18.29 -4.24
C GLN A 80 20.98 16.82 -3.84
N GLN A 81 20.52 16.55 -2.60
CA GLN A 81 20.19 15.18 -2.17
C GLN A 81 19.03 14.57 -2.97
N ARG A 82 18.00 15.36 -3.33
CA ARG A 82 16.89 14.89 -4.17
C ARG A 82 17.40 14.51 -5.56
N LYS A 83 18.22 15.35 -6.20
CA LYS A 83 18.84 15.08 -7.52
C LYS A 83 19.72 13.82 -7.51
N LEU A 84 20.51 13.61 -6.46
CA LEU A 84 21.32 12.39 -6.30
C LEU A 84 20.44 11.12 -6.18
N ARG A 85 19.39 11.16 -5.36
CA ARG A 85 18.44 10.03 -5.24
C ARG A 85 17.68 9.77 -6.54
N GLU A 86 17.29 10.83 -7.26
CA GLU A 86 16.63 10.72 -8.56
C GLU A 86 17.54 10.07 -9.61
N GLN A 87 18.83 10.43 -9.66
CA GLN A 87 19.82 9.78 -10.52
C GLN A 87 20.03 8.30 -10.16
N GLN A 88 20.09 7.97 -8.87
CA GLN A 88 20.21 6.59 -8.40
C GLN A 88 18.98 5.74 -8.79
N LEU A 89 17.77 6.29 -8.63
CA LEU A 89 16.52 5.62 -9.04
C LEU A 89 16.45 5.46 -10.56
N LYS A 90 16.87 6.46 -11.35
CA LYS A 90 16.95 6.34 -12.82
C LYS A 90 17.92 5.25 -13.26
N LEU A 91 19.07 5.09 -12.58
CA LEU A 91 20.00 3.99 -12.84
C LEU A 91 19.36 2.62 -12.53
N GLN A 92 18.66 2.51 -11.40
CA GLN A 92 18.00 1.26 -10.99
C GLN A 92 16.85 0.88 -11.96
N ILE A 93 16.07 1.87 -12.42
CA ILE A 93 15.02 1.66 -13.43
C ILE A 93 15.66 1.14 -14.75
N ALA A 94 16.71 1.79 -15.25
CA ALA A 94 17.38 1.36 -16.48
C ALA A 94 17.98 -0.07 -16.36
N GLN A 95 18.47 -0.46 -15.18
CA GLN A 95 18.93 -1.84 -14.92
C GLN A 95 17.78 -2.85 -14.94
N LEU A 96 16.64 -2.52 -14.32
CA LEU A 96 15.44 -3.38 -14.31
C LEU A 96 14.79 -3.50 -15.70
N GLU A 97 14.75 -2.41 -16.47
CA GLU A 97 14.30 -2.41 -17.87
C GLU A 97 15.20 -3.26 -18.77
N ALA A 98 16.52 -3.21 -18.57
CA ALA A 98 17.47 -4.05 -19.29
C ALA A 98 17.30 -5.55 -18.95
N ALA A 99 17.14 -5.88 -17.67
CA ALA A 99 16.88 -7.25 -17.22
C ALA A 99 15.56 -7.79 -17.80
N LEU A 100 14.46 -7.05 -17.64
CA LEU A 100 13.14 -7.43 -18.16
C LEU A 100 13.14 -7.58 -19.70
N LYS A 101 13.95 -6.80 -20.42
CA LYS A 101 14.14 -6.96 -21.87
C LYS A 101 14.91 -8.23 -22.23
N SER A 102 15.84 -8.69 -21.37
CA SER A 102 16.50 -9.99 -21.52
C SER A 102 15.52 -11.13 -21.27
N ASP A 103 14.80 -11.10 -20.15
CA ASP A 103 13.80 -12.12 -19.78
C ASP A 103 12.73 -12.30 -20.87
N LEU A 104 12.32 -11.20 -21.53
CA LEU A 104 11.40 -11.25 -22.67
C LEU A 104 12.02 -11.88 -23.93
N ALA A 105 13.32 -11.69 -24.18
CA ALA A 105 14.01 -12.34 -25.29
C ALA A 105 14.15 -13.86 -25.04
N ASP A 106 14.59 -14.24 -23.85
CA ASP A 106 14.77 -15.64 -23.44
C ASP A 106 13.42 -16.39 -23.44
N LYS A 107 12.36 -15.75 -22.94
CA LYS A 107 10.99 -16.27 -23.00
C LYS A 107 10.50 -16.49 -24.44
N ASN A 108 10.85 -15.59 -25.37
CA ASN A 108 10.48 -15.77 -26.78
C ASN A 108 11.26 -16.93 -27.42
N GLU A 109 12.55 -17.11 -27.11
CA GLU A 109 13.32 -18.28 -27.60
C GLU A 109 12.75 -19.60 -27.08
N ILE A 110 12.33 -19.63 -25.81
CA ILE A 110 11.64 -20.79 -25.20
C ILE A 110 10.29 -21.05 -25.90
N LEU A 111 9.49 -20.02 -26.20
CA LEU A 111 8.22 -20.17 -26.92
C LEU A 111 8.42 -20.70 -28.35
N ASP A 112 9.43 -20.23 -29.07
CA ASP A 112 9.77 -20.74 -30.40
C ASP A 112 10.42 -22.14 -30.36
N ARG A 113 11.05 -22.52 -29.23
CA ARG A 113 11.49 -23.90 -28.98
C ARG A 113 10.32 -24.84 -28.76
N VAL A 114 9.39 -24.48 -27.86
CA VAL A 114 8.15 -25.23 -27.61
C VAL A 114 7.28 -25.34 -28.86
N ARG A 115 7.24 -24.33 -29.74
CA ARG A 115 6.54 -24.43 -31.04
C ARG A 115 7.17 -25.50 -31.93
N ARG A 116 8.50 -25.48 -32.10
CA ARG A 116 9.23 -26.49 -32.90
C ARG A 116 9.06 -27.90 -32.34
N GLU A 117 9.07 -28.07 -31.02
CA GLU A 117 8.84 -29.37 -30.37
C GLU A 117 7.41 -29.88 -30.58
N ARG A 118 6.39 -28.99 -30.54
CA ARG A 118 5.00 -29.34 -30.89
C ARG A 118 4.87 -29.74 -32.36
N GLU A 119 5.45 -28.98 -33.28
CA GLU A 119 5.45 -29.32 -34.71
C GLU A 119 6.19 -30.63 -35.03
N GLN A 120 7.15 -31.05 -34.20
CA GLN A 120 7.81 -32.35 -34.31
C GLN A 120 6.93 -33.47 -33.73
N ALA A 121 6.29 -33.25 -32.58
CA ALA A 121 5.36 -34.21 -31.98
C ALA A 121 4.15 -34.50 -32.88
N GLU A 122 3.59 -33.48 -33.53
CA GLU A 122 2.48 -33.62 -34.49
C GLU A 122 2.87 -34.45 -35.72
N LYS A 123 4.08 -34.25 -36.26
CA LYS A 123 4.63 -35.05 -37.37
C LYS A 123 4.86 -36.51 -36.96
N LEU A 124 5.35 -36.75 -35.75
CA LEU A 124 5.55 -38.09 -35.20
C LEU A 124 4.21 -38.80 -34.94
N ASP A 125 3.16 -38.10 -34.49
CA ASP A 125 1.82 -38.68 -34.34
C ASP A 125 1.19 -39.00 -35.70
N GLU A 126 1.33 -38.13 -36.70
CA GLU A 126 0.97 -38.45 -38.08
C GLU A 126 1.65 -39.72 -38.60
N GLU A 127 2.96 -39.86 -38.38
CA GLU A 127 3.74 -41.04 -38.79
C GLU A 127 3.31 -42.30 -38.03
N ASN A 128 3.07 -42.19 -36.72
CA ASN A 128 2.53 -43.27 -35.89
C ASN A 128 1.15 -43.71 -36.40
N ARG A 129 0.24 -42.78 -36.70
CA ARG A 129 -1.08 -43.06 -37.28
C ARG A 129 -0.98 -43.71 -38.67
N LYS A 130 -0.04 -43.27 -39.51
CA LYS A 130 0.25 -43.90 -40.82
C LYS A 130 0.81 -45.33 -40.66
N LEU A 131 1.64 -45.59 -39.65
CA LEU A 131 2.16 -46.93 -39.33
C LEU A 131 1.07 -47.85 -38.77
N GLN A 132 0.21 -47.37 -37.88
CA GLN A 132 -0.93 -48.12 -37.34
C GLN A 132 -1.88 -48.57 -38.46
N LEU A 133 -2.20 -47.69 -39.41
CA LEU A 133 -3.00 -48.05 -40.59
C LEU A 133 -2.34 -49.18 -41.41
N ARG A 134 -1.04 -49.08 -41.71
CA ARG A 134 -0.31 -50.17 -42.41
C ARG A 134 -0.30 -51.49 -41.63
N CYS A 135 -0.21 -51.44 -40.30
CA CYS A 135 -0.27 -52.64 -39.46
C CYS A 135 -1.67 -53.29 -39.51
N LEU A 136 -2.74 -52.49 -39.57
CA LEU A 136 -4.10 -52.98 -39.76
C LEU A 136 -4.31 -53.55 -41.16
N GLU A 137 -3.79 -52.92 -42.21
CA GLU A 137 -3.81 -53.43 -43.60
C GLU A 137 -3.07 -54.78 -43.70
N GLN A 138 -1.86 -54.88 -43.14
CA GLN A 138 -1.08 -56.12 -43.10
C GLN A 138 -1.79 -57.21 -42.29
N LYS A 139 -2.42 -56.86 -41.17
CA LYS A 139 -3.22 -57.81 -40.39
C LYS A 139 -4.43 -58.31 -41.19
N HIS A 140 -5.16 -57.43 -41.88
CA HIS A 140 -6.27 -57.84 -42.74
C HIS A 140 -5.81 -58.77 -43.87
N GLN A 141 -4.65 -58.51 -44.48
CA GLN A 141 -4.07 -59.41 -45.49
C GLN A 141 -3.72 -60.78 -44.89
N LEU A 142 -3.14 -60.82 -43.69
CA LEU A 142 -2.87 -62.09 -42.98
C LEU A 142 -4.16 -62.84 -42.62
N ASP A 143 -5.19 -62.15 -42.14
CA ASP A 143 -6.51 -62.74 -41.85
C ASP A 143 -7.18 -63.25 -43.14
N GLU A 144 -7.04 -62.54 -44.26
CA GLU A 144 -7.53 -62.99 -45.58
C GLU A 144 -6.76 -64.24 -46.06
N PHE A 145 -5.43 -64.27 -45.98
CA PHE A 145 -4.63 -65.45 -46.30
C PHE A 145 -4.97 -66.63 -45.38
N GLN A 146 -5.19 -66.39 -44.08
CA GLN A 146 -5.60 -67.43 -43.14
C GLN A 146 -7.01 -67.95 -43.45
N ASN A 147 -7.92 -67.09 -43.91
CA ASN A 147 -9.27 -67.49 -44.32
C ASN A 147 -9.29 -68.21 -45.68
N ARG A 148 -8.44 -67.82 -46.64
CA ARG A 148 -8.17 -68.60 -47.87
C ARG A 148 -7.59 -69.98 -47.53
N LEU A 149 -6.66 -70.07 -46.58
CA LEU A 149 -6.12 -71.35 -46.11
C LEU A 149 -7.22 -72.23 -45.49
N LYS A 150 -8.02 -71.68 -44.57
CA LYS A 150 -9.20 -72.35 -43.97
C LYS A 150 -10.27 -72.76 -44.98
N PHE A 151 -10.31 -72.11 -46.15
CA PHE A 151 -11.23 -72.44 -47.25
C PHE A 151 -10.69 -73.62 -48.07
N PHE A 152 -9.39 -73.61 -48.43
CA PHE A 152 -8.77 -74.76 -49.09
C PHE A 152 -8.84 -76.03 -48.22
N THR A 153 -8.60 -75.94 -46.91
CA THR A 153 -8.72 -77.06 -45.94
C THR A 153 -10.18 -77.38 -45.55
N LYS A 154 -11.14 -77.05 -46.41
CA LYS A 154 -12.58 -77.33 -46.27
C LYS A 154 -13.26 -77.66 -47.58
N GLU A 155 -12.79 -77.09 -48.69
CA GLU A 155 -13.30 -77.36 -50.04
C GLU A 155 -12.45 -78.41 -50.79
N SER A 156 -11.18 -78.57 -50.42
CA SER A 156 -10.51 -79.87 -50.55
C SER A 156 -10.59 -80.60 -49.20
N ASP A 157 -11.08 -81.83 -49.25
CA ASP A 157 -11.29 -82.72 -48.10
C ASP A 157 -9.95 -83.33 -47.67
N VAL A 158 -9.04 -82.45 -47.24
CA VAL A 158 -7.65 -82.73 -46.86
C VAL A 158 -7.36 -81.98 -45.58
N ASP A 159 -7.14 -82.69 -44.48
CA ASP A 159 -6.88 -82.07 -43.18
C ASP A 159 -5.53 -81.32 -43.19
N VAL A 160 -5.40 -80.30 -42.35
CA VAL A 160 -4.11 -79.66 -42.04
C VAL A 160 -3.16 -80.71 -41.44
N THR A 161 -3.68 -81.69 -40.69
CA THR A 161 -2.91 -82.87 -40.28
C THR A 161 -2.40 -83.61 -41.51
N GLU A 162 -3.27 -84.09 -42.41
CA GLU A 162 -2.90 -84.79 -43.65
C GLU A 162 -1.97 -84.00 -44.59
N LEU A 163 -2.09 -82.67 -44.66
CA LEU A 163 -1.19 -81.83 -45.47
C LEU A 163 0.19 -81.69 -44.80
N SER A 164 0.24 -81.62 -43.47
CA SER A 164 1.48 -81.70 -42.71
C SER A 164 2.06 -83.12 -42.71
N GLU A 165 1.22 -84.16 -42.78
CA GLU A 165 1.59 -85.55 -42.97
C GLU A 165 2.03 -85.83 -44.41
N ALA A 166 1.55 -85.10 -45.43
CA ALA A 166 2.03 -85.18 -46.80
C ALA A 166 3.40 -84.53 -46.94
N LEU A 167 3.62 -83.37 -46.30
CA LEU A 167 4.94 -82.74 -46.18
C LEU A 167 5.90 -83.60 -45.34
N MET A 168 5.41 -84.24 -44.28
CA MET A 168 6.14 -85.28 -43.57
C MET A 168 6.38 -86.49 -44.47
N LEU A 169 5.44 -87.01 -45.24
CA LEU A 169 5.63 -88.15 -46.15
C LEU A 169 6.62 -87.84 -47.28
N ILE A 170 6.78 -86.57 -47.68
CA ILE A 170 7.86 -86.11 -48.56
C ILE A 170 9.21 -86.13 -47.81
N LYS A 171 9.24 -85.67 -46.57
CA LYS A 171 10.42 -85.74 -45.67
C LYS A 171 10.79 -87.19 -45.30
N THR A 172 9.80 -88.06 -45.13
CA THR A 172 9.88 -89.48 -44.78
C THR A 172 10.24 -90.29 -46.01
N ARG A 173 9.74 -90.02 -47.22
CA ARG A 173 10.30 -90.57 -48.48
C ARG A 173 11.74 -90.12 -48.70
N LYS A 174 12.14 -88.95 -48.20
CA LYS A 174 13.53 -88.48 -48.18
C LYS A 174 14.39 -89.14 -47.08
N GLN A 175 13.78 -89.86 -46.12
CA GLN A 175 14.45 -90.60 -45.05
C GLN A 175 14.40 -92.15 -45.24
N GLN A 176 13.33 -92.68 -45.83
CA GLN A 176 13.11 -94.08 -46.27
C GLN A 176 13.96 -94.47 -47.50
N ARG A 177 15.08 -93.78 -47.71
CA ARG A 177 16.22 -94.31 -48.47
C ARG A 177 17.04 -95.29 -47.62
N ASN A 178 16.75 -95.42 -46.31
CA ASN A 178 17.15 -96.52 -45.43
C ASN A 178 15.91 -97.28 -44.93
N GLY A 179 16.01 -98.60 -44.80
CA GLY A 179 15.01 -99.46 -44.14
C GLY A 179 15.23 -99.60 -42.61
N ASP A 180 14.63 -100.57 -41.92
CA ASP A 180 13.82 -101.68 -42.46
C ASP A 180 12.84 -102.29 -41.42
N LEU A 181 11.81 -103.00 -41.93
CA LEU A 181 10.89 -104.01 -41.36
C LEU A 181 10.49 -104.09 -39.86
N MET A 182 9.23 -104.52 -39.66
CA MET A 182 8.63 -105.06 -38.42
C MET A 182 7.79 -106.31 -38.76
N PHE A 183 7.77 -107.34 -37.91
CA PHE A 183 6.93 -108.55 -38.10
C PHE A 183 6.76 -109.35 -36.80
N LEU A 184 5.53 -109.45 -36.27
CA LEU A 184 4.84 -110.72 -35.94
C LEU A 184 3.46 -110.51 -35.27
N GLU A 185 2.49 -111.26 -35.77
CA GLU A 185 1.15 -111.52 -35.24
C GLU A 185 1.10 -113.01 -34.83
N LYS A 186 0.37 -113.42 -33.75
CA LYS A 186 -0.51 -114.62 -33.76
C LYS A 186 -1.20 -115.07 -32.46
N VAL A 187 -2.40 -115.63 -32.70
CA VAL A 187 -3.08 -116.77 -32.02
C VAL A 187 -3.88 -116.48 -30.74
N GLU A 188 -5.02 -117.18 -30.65
CA GLU A 188 -6.20 -116.79 -29.87
C GLU A 188 -6.45 -117.63 -28.59
N ASP A 189 -5.62 -118.62 -28.25
CA ASP A 189 -5.86 -119.49 -27.07
C ASP A 189 -5.61 -118.80 -25.71
N ASP A 190 -4.95 -117.63 -25.66
CA ASP A 190 -4.87 -116.82 -24.44
C ASP A 190 -6.15 -116.00 -24.19
N VAL A 191 -7.04 -115.86 -25.19
CA VAL A 191 -8.18 -114.91 -25.20
C VAL A 191 -9.10 -115.04 -23.99
N ASN A 192 -9.28 -116.22 -23.41
CA ASN A 192 -10.15 -116.38 -22.23
C ASN A 192 -9.49 -115.91 -20.91
N LYS A 193 -8.17 -116.10 -20.75
CA LYS A 193 -7.43 -115.52 -19.62
C LYS A 193 -7.21 -114.03 -19.82
N ASP A 194 -6.97 -113.62 -21.07
CA ASP A 194 -6.90 -112.22 -21.44
C ASP A 194 -8.26 -111.53 -21.37
N LEU A 195 -9.40 -112.23 -21.48
CA LEU A 195 -10.71 -111.66 -21.16
C LEU A 195 -10.83 -111.33 -19.67
N GLU A 196 -10.47 -112.24 -18.75
CA GLU A 196 -10.48 -111.92 -17.30
C GLU A 196 -9.49 -110.81 -16.94
N LYS A 197 -8.25 -110.85 -17.49
CA LYS A 197 -7.27 -109.77 -17.30
C LYS A 197 -7.79 -108.45 -17.88
N SER A 198 -8.34 -108.47 -19.09
CA SER A 198 -8.88 -107.30 -19.79
C SER A 198 -10.07 -106.72 -19.03
N LEU A 199 -10.97 -107.54 -18.48
CA LEU A 199 -12.10 -107.08 -17.69
C LEU A 199 -11.63 -106.45 -16.36
N ARG A 200 -10.62 -107.02 -15.69
CA ARG A 200 -10.00 -106.41 -14.50
C ARG A 200 -9.23 -105.13 -14.83
N ASN A 201 -8.50 -105.09 -15.95
CA ASN A 201 -7.81 -103.89 -16.43
C ASN A 201 -8.81 -102.81 -16.83
N LEU A 202 -9.92 -103.17 -17.47
CA LEU A 202 -11.01 -102.25 -17.82
C LEU A 202 -11.70 -101.70 -16.57
N GLN A 203 -11.88 -102.51 -15.52
CA GLN A 203 -12.34 -102.05 -14.21
C GLN A 203 -11.34 -101.12 -13.52
N ALA A 204 -10.03 -101.42 -13.59
CA ALA A 204 -8.97 -100.57 -13.06
C ALA A 204 -8.90 -99.22 -13.80
N ASN A 205 -8.84 -99.25 -15.13
CA ASN A 205 -8.88 -98.07 -16.00
C ASN A 205 -10.17 -97.26 -15.78
N HIS A 206 -11.31 -97.91 -15.56
CA HIS A 206 -12.56 -97.23 -15.23
C HIS A 206 -12.49 -96.54 -13.86
N ALA A 207 -11.95 -97.20 -12.83
CA ALA A 207 -11.74 -96.58 -11.53
C ALA A 207 -10.74 -95.41 -11.60
N GLU A 208 -9.69 -95.52 -12.41
CA GLU A 208 -8.70 -94.47 -12.65
C GLU A 208 -9.31 -93.27 -13.39
N THR A 209 -10.08 -93.50 -14.46
CA THR A 209 -10.83 -92.42 -15.15
C THR A 209 -11.87 -91.75 -14.25
N VAL A 210 -12.54 -92.48 -13.36
CA VAL A 210 -13.42 -91.89 -12.33
C VAL A 210 -12.61 -91.05 -11.33
N GLN A 211 -11.41 -91.48 -10.95
CA GLN A 211 -10.53 -90.69 -10.08
C GLN A 211 -10.02 -89.42 -10.77
N GLU A 212 -9.68 -89.46 -12.05
CA GLU A 212 -9.32 -88.27 -12.84
C GLU A 212 -10.52 -87.32 -13.05
N LEU A 213 -11.73 -87.85 -13.23
CA LEU A 213 -12.96 -87.05 -13.26
C LEU A 213 -13.22 -86.36 -11.91
N GLU A 214 -13.00 -87.03 -10.78
CA GLU A 214 -13.12 -86.40 -9.46
C GLU A 214 -11.99 -85.38 -9.20
N LYS A 215 -10.76 -85.63 -9.65
CA LYS A 215 -9.64 -84.66 -9.60
C LYS A 215 -9.96 -83.40 -10.41
N THR A 216 -10.37 -83.55 -11.67
CA THR A 216 -10.71 -82.43 -12.56
C THR A 216 -11.95 -81.67 -12.09
N ARG A 217 -12.96 -82.35 -11.53
CA ARG A 217 -14.10 -81.71 -10.85
C ARG A 217 -13.67 -80.85 -9.66
N ASN A 218 -12.80 -81.38 -8.79
CA ASN A 218 -12.27 -80.62 -7.65
C ASN A 218 -11.41 -79.43 -8.09
N MET A 219 -10.62 -79.59 -9.16
CA MET A 219 -9.88 -78.48 -9.79
C MET A 219 -10.82 -77.40 -10.32
N LEU A 220 -11.92 -77.77 -11.00
CA LEU A 220 -12.92 -76.82 -11.51
C LEU A 220 -13.64 -76.07 -10.39
N ILE A 221 -13.97 -76.75 -9.28
CA ILE A 221 -14.55 -76.11 -8.09
C ILE A 221 -13.57 -75.11 -7.47
N MET A 222 -12.28 -75.47 -7.38
CA MET A 222 -11.23 -74.57 -6.89
C MET A 222 -11.03 -73.37 -7.82
N GLN A 223 -11.00 -73.58 -9.14
CA GLN A 223 -10.89 -72.50 -10.13
C GLN A 223 -12.10 -71.56 -10.10
N HIS A 224 -13.33 -72.09 -9.96
CA HIS A 224 -14.53 -71.27 -9.82
C HIS A 224 -14.48 -70.41 -8.56
N LYS A 225 -13.99 -70.97 -7.43
CA LYS A 225 -13.78 -70.20 -6.21
C LYS A 225 -12.73 -69.09 -6.42
N ILE A 226 -11.56 -69.42 -6.97
CA ILE A 226 -10.49 -68.46 -7.26
C ILE A 226 -10.99 -67.31 -8.15
N ASN A 227 -11.73 -67.63 -9.22
CA ASN A 227 -12.30 -66.62 -10.11
C ASN A 227 -13.34 -65.74 -9.40
N LYS A 228 -14.12 -66.29 -8.47
CA LYS A 228 -15.07 -65.51 -7.65
C LYS A 228 -14.36 -64.60 -6.64
N ASP A 229 -13.32 -65.11 -5.99
CA ASP A 229 -12.52 -64.33 -5.04
C ASP A 229 -11.80 -63.17 -5.78
N TYR A 230 -11.25 -63.41 -6.98
CA TYR A 230 -10.72 -62.35 -7.86
C TYR A 230 -11.80 -61.36 -8.33
N GLN A 231 -13.01 -61.80 -8.64
CA GLN A 231 -14.08 -60.88 -9.04
C GLN A 231 -14.44 -59.92 -7.89
N VAL A 232 -14.52 -60.42 -6.65
CA VAL A 232 -14.74 -59.58 -5.46
C VAL A 232 -13.57 -58.62 -5.21
N GLU A 233 -12.32 -59.06 -5.44
CA GLU A 233 -11.15 -58.16 -5.35
C GLU A 233 -11.20 -57.05 -6.40
N VAL A 234 -11.56 -57.36 -7.66
CA VAL A 234 -11.75 -56.36 -8.72
C VAL A 234 -12.87 -55.39 -8.37
N GLU A 235 -14.02 -55.86 -7.88
CA GLU A 235 -15.15 -55.03 -7.45
C GLU A 235 -14.77 -54.12 -6.27
N ALA A 236 -13.96 -54.60 -5.31
CA ALA A 236 -13.45 -53.78 -4.22
C ALA A 236 -12.44 -52.72 -4.68
N VAL A 237 -11.57 -53.05 -5.64
CA VAL A 237 -10.60 -52.11 -6.22
C VAL A 237 -11.28 -51.04 -7.08
N THR A 238 -12.29 -51.39 -7.89
CA THR A 238 -13.04 -50.40 -8.68
C THR A 238 -13.86 -49.47 -7.81
N GLN A 239 -14.54 -49.97 -6.77
CA GLN A 239 -15.24 -49.13 -5.81
C GLN A 239 -14.28 -48.13 -5.15
N LYS A 240 -13.13 -48.59 -4.65
CA LYS A 240 -12.11 -47.73 -4.05
C LYS A 240 -11.55 -46.68 -5.02
N LEU A 241 -11.43 -47.01 -6.31
CA LEU A 241 -11.03 -46.06 -7.35
C LEU A 241 -12.12 -45.01 -7.60
N GLU A 242 -13.39 -45.38 -7.61
CA GLU A 242 -14.49 -44.41 -7.71
C GLU A 242 -14.59 -43.51 -6.46
N ASP A 243 -14.40 -44.06 -5.26
CA ASP A 243 -14.43 -43.30 -4.02
C ASP A 243 -13.34 -42.22 -4.04
N MET A 244 -12.11 -42.60 -4.41
CA MET A 244 -11.01 -41.66 -4.65
C MET A 244 -11.34 -40.64 -5.75
N ARG A 245 -12.05 -41.03 -6.82
CA ARG A 245 -12.44 -40.13 -7.91
C ARG A 245 -13.42 -39.05 -7.42
N ARG A 246 -14.46 -39.45 -6.66
CA ARG A 246 -15.44 -38.54 -6.06
C ARG A 246 -14.79 -37.58 -5.06
N ASP A 247 -13.82 -38.07 -4.28
CA ASP A 247 -12.98 -37.25 -3.40
C ASP A 247 -12.18 -36.16 -4.15
N TYR A 248 -11.66 -36.47 -5.34
CA TYR A 248 -10.96 -35.48 -6.19
C TYR A 248 -11.93 -34.54 -6.92
N GLU A 249 -13.10 -35.02 -7.36
CA GLU A 249 -14.18 -34.19 -7.92
C GLU A 249 -14.63 -33.10 -6.92
N ILE A 250 -14.86 -33.48 -5.64
CA ILE A 250 -15.21 -32.54 -4.56
C ILE A 250 -14.09 -31.52 -4.30
N LYS A 251 -12.82 -31.94 -4.29
CA LYS A 251 -11.67 -31.03 -4.10
C LYS A 251 -11.52 -30.05 -5.26
N LEU A 252 -11.76 -30.50 -6.50
CA LEU A 252 -11.78 -29.63 -7.69
C LEU A 252 -12.90 -28.58 -7.60
N GLU A 253 -14.10 -28.97 -7.17
CA GLU A 253 -15.21 -28.04 -6.95
C GLU A 253 -14.91 -27.02 -5.83
N GLN A 254 -14.27 -27.44 -4.73
CA GLN A 254 -13.82 -26.53 -3.67
C GLN A 254 -12.78 -25.51 -4.19
N TYR A 255 -11.81 -25.94 -5.00
CA TYR A 255 -10.83 -25.04 -5.61
C TYR A 255 -11.45 -24.10 -6.64
N ALA A 256 -12.42 -24.55 -7.44
CA ALA A 256 -13.16 -23.70 -8.37
C ALA A 256 -13.93 -22.58 -7.63
N ASN A 257 -14.66 -22.93 -6.57
CA ASN A 257 -15.36 -21.96 -5.72
C ASN A 257 -14.39 -20.94 -5.08
N LEU A 258 -13.21 -21.40 -4.61
CA LEU A 258 -12.19 -20.50 -4.08
C LEU A 258 -11.62 -19.54 -5.14
N LEU A 259 -11.43 -20.01 -6.38
CA LEU A 259 -11.01 -19.18 -7.51
C LEU A 259 -12.07 -18.14 -7.88
N ASP A 260 -13.35 -18.49 -7.88
CA ASP A 260 -14.45 -17.54 -8.13
C ASP A 260 -14.57 -16.48 -7.02
N VAL A 261 -14.42 -16.87 -5.75
CA VAL A 261 -14.35 -15.92 -4.63
C VAL A 261 -13.19 -14.96 -4.81
N ARG A 262 -11.99 -15.46 -5.14
CA ARG A 262 -10.80 -14.65 -5.44
C ARG A 262 -11.02 -13.71 -6.64
N ALA A 263 -11.57 -14.22 -7.74
CA ALA A 263 -11.89 -13.43 -8.94
C ALA A 263 -12.99 -12.37 -8.68
N SER A 264 -13.92 -12.62 -7.75
CA SER A 264 -14.89 -11.60 -7.30
C SER A 264 -14.22 -10.51 -6.45
N ARG A 265 -13.24 -10.86 -5.61
CA ARG A 265 -12.47 -9.91 -4.80
C ARG A 265 -11.52 -9.07 -5.65
N ILE A 266 -10.86 -9.67 -6.63
CA ILE A 266 -10.02 -8.97 -7.63
C ILE A 266 -10.87 -7.93 -8.37
N ARG A 267 -12.00 -8.32 -8.99
CA ARG A 267 -12.89 -7.36 -9.68
C ARG A 267 -13.39 -6.22 -8.80
N LYS A 268 -13.66 -6.47 -7.51
CA LYS A 268 -14.00 -5.43 -6.53
C LYS A 268 -12.84 -4.47 -6.26
N LEU A 269 -11.62 -4.99 -6.10
CA LEU A 269 -10.41 -4.20 -5.87
C LEU A 269 -9.99 -3.41 -7.12
N GLU A 270 -10.12 -3.98 -8.31
CA GLU A 270 -9.89 -3.31 -9.60
C GLU A 270 -10.86 -2.13 -9.80
N ALA A 271 -12.15 -2.31 -9.45
CA ALA A 271 -13.12 -1.23 -9.49
C ALA A 271 -12.78 -0.10 -8.49
N GLN A 272 -12.40 -0.45 -7.26
CA GLN A 272 -11.94 0.53 -6.26
C GLN A 272 -10.66 1.26 -6.70
N LEU A 273 -9.68 0.53 -7.25
CA LEU A 273 -8.44 1.10 -7.78
C LEU A 273 -8.72 2.03 -8.96
N LYS A 274 -9.66 1.68 -9.84
CA LYS A 274 -10.12 2.53 -10.94
C LYS A 274 -10.77 3.82 -10.41
N ASP A 275 -11.70 3.70 -9.47
CA ASP A 275 -12.32 4.87 -8.83
C ASP A 275 -11.29 5.79 -8.16
N ILE A 276 -10.28 5.22 -7.49
CA ILE A 276 -9.16 5.98 -6.91
C ILE A 276 -8.30 6.63 -8.00
N ALA A 277 -7.89 5.90 -9.03
CA ALA A 277 -6.99 6.39 -10.09
C ALA A 277 -7.63 7.48 -10.95
N TYR A 278 -8.96 7.47 -11.13
CA TYR A 278 -9.67 8.58 -11.75
C TYR A 278 -9.93 9.72 -10.74
N GLY A 279 -10.43 9.42 -9.52
CA GLY A 279 -10.83 10.43 -8.53
C GLY A 279 -9.69 11.21 -7.86
N THR A 280 -8.46 10.69 -7.85
CA THR A 280 -7.27 11.35 -7.26
C THR A 280 -6.37 12.04 -8.28
N LYS A 281 -6.60 11.83 -9.59
CA LYS A 281 -5.77 12.44 -10.64
C LYS A 281 -6.04 13.94 -10.78
N GLN A 282 -4.99 14.76 -10.66
CA GLN A 282 -5.03 16.21 -10.93
C GLN A 282 -5.71 16.50 -12.28
N TYR A 283 -6.57 17.52 -12.31
CA TYR A 283 -7.34 17.85 -13.51
C TYR A 283 -6.62 18.92 -14.32
N LYS A 284 -5.94 18.50 -15.40
CA LYS A 284 -5.38 19.44 -16.38
C LYS A 284 -6.50 19.94 -17.28
N PHE A 285 -6.86 21.21 -17.11
CA PHE A 285 -7.80 21.90 -17.98
C PHE A 285 -7.12 22.26 -19.30
N THR A 286 -7.65 21.76 -20.41
CA THR A 286 -7.35 22.26 -21.75
C THR A 286 -8.41 23.31 -22.10
N PRO A 287 -8.05 24.58 -22.36
CA PRO A 287 -9.03 25.56 -22.79
C PRO A 287 -9.58 25.20 -24.18
N ASP A 288 -10.90 25.04 -24.28
CA ASP A 288 -11.59 25.06 -25.58
C ASP A 288 -11.58 26.52 -26.09
N ILE A 289 -10.67 26.82 -27.01
CA ILE A 289 -10.46 28.17 -27.55
C ILE A 289 -11.61 28.51 -28.52
N THR A 290 -12.59 29.28 -28.04
CA THR A 290 -13.52 30.02 -28.90
C THR A 290 -12.79 31.23 -29.51
N PRO A 291 -12.84 31.47 -30.83
CA PRO A 291 -11.93 32.37 -31.53
C PRO A 291 -12.28 33.88 -31.42
N ASP A 292 -12.90 34.31 -30.32
CA ASP A 292 -13.56 35.62 -30.17
C ASP A 292 -13.46 36.20 -28.73
N ASP A 293 -12.59 35.63 -27.87
CA ASP A 293 -12.23 36.16 -26.54
C ASP A 293 -10.76 36.63 -26.66
N ASP A 294 -10.49 37.92 -26.41
CA ASP A 294 -9.17 38.54 -26.63
C ASP A 294 -8.05 37.87 -25.79
N VAL A 295 -6.83 37.87 -26.31
CA VAL A 295 -5.71 37.05 -25.82
C VAL A 295 -5.08 37.62 -24.52
N GLU A 296 -5.78 37.43 -23.41
CA GLU A 296 -5.17 37.38 -22.08
C GLU A 296 -4.77 35.93 -21.77
N GLU A 297 -3.46 35.70 -21.61
CA GLU A 297 -2.91 34.37 -21.33
C GLU A 297 -3.36 33.86 -19.96
N PHE A 298 -4.34 32.97 -19.93
CA PHE A 298 -4.58 32.10 -18.78
C PHE A 298 -3.38 31.16 -18.61
N ASP A 299 -2.41 31.58 -17.80
CA ASP A 299 -1.16 30.85 -17.52
C ASP A 299 -1.38 29.33 -17.35
N GLU A 300 -0.68 28.56 -18.19
CA GLU A 300 -0.70 27.10 -18.23
C GLU A 300 -0.23 26.45 -16.91
N SER A 301 0.38 27.23 -16.00
CA SER A 301 0.93 26.77 -14.72
C SER A 301 -0.12 26.33 -13.68
N LEU A 302 -1.37 26.82 -13.75
CA LEU A 302 -2.35 26.69 -12.66
C LEU A 302 -3.01 25.28 -12.59
N HIS A 303 -2.35 24.37 -11.87
CA HIS A 303 -2.77 22.98 -11.65
C HIS A 303 -3.85 22.85 -10.53
N LEU A 304 -5.12 22.98 -10.89
CA LEU A 304 -6.24 22.73 -9.97
C LEU A 304 -6.35 21.25 -9.56
N GLN A 305 -6.62 20.97 -8.28
CA GLN A 305 -7.06 19.65 -7.85
C GLN A 305 -8.53 19.40 -8.22
N ARG A 306 -8.96 18.13 -8.18
CA ARG A 306 -10.36 17.77 -8.34
C ARG A 306 -11.19 18.32 -7.17
N GLY A 307 -12.27 19.04 -7.47
CA GLY A 307 -13.10 19.72 -6.46
C GLY A 307 -12.59 21.10 -6.05
N GLU A 308 -11.45 21.56 -6.56
CA GLU A 308 -11.07 22.98 -6.54
C GLU A 308 -11.54 23.67 -7.82
N ASN A 309 -11.71 24.98 -7.76
CA ASN A 309 -11.98 25.84 -8.90
C ASN A 309 -11.33 27.22 -8.69
N LEU A 310 -11.14 27.97 -9.77
CA LEU A 310 -10.71 29.36 -9.69
C LEU A 310 -11.90 30.25 -10.04
N LEU A 311 -12.35 31.07 -9.09
CA LEU A 311 -13.30 32.14 -9.33
C LEU A 311 -12.54 33.44 -9.58
N GLU A 312 -12.94 34.17 -10.60
CA GLU A 312 -12.42 35.49 -10.91
C GLU A 312 -13.57 36.51 -10.86
N ILE A 313 -13.41 37.56 -10.07
CA ILE A 313 -14.33 38.70 -9.97
C ILE A 313 -13.56 39.94 -10.45
N HIS A 314 -14.07 40.58 -11.49
CA HIS A 314 -13.48 41.78 -12.07
C HIS A 314 -14.45 42.96 -12.01
N ILE A 315 -13.96 44.11 -11.55
CA ILE A 315 -14.71 45.37 -11.49
C ILE A 315 -14.20 46.27 -12.62
N SER A 316 -15.00 46.43 -13.68
CA SER A 316 -14.59 47.20 -14.87
C SER A 316 -14.68 48.70 -14.58
N LYS A 317 -15.89 49.22 -14.31
CA LYS A 317 -16.11 50.67 -14.14
C LYS A 317 -17.36 50.99 -13.30
N ALA A 318 -17.44 52.23 -12.83
CA ALA A 318 -18.69 52.81 -12.32
C ALA A 318 -19.14 54.00 -13.19
N VAL A 319 -20.44 54.31 -13.13
CA VAL A 319 -21.06 55.48 -13.74
C VAL A 319 -21.93 56.14 -12.66
N PHE A 320 -21.52 57.30 -12.16
CA PHE A 320 -22.24 58.01 -11.10
C PHE A 320 -23.42 58.80 -11.65
N SER A 321 -24.50 58.93 -10.87
CA SER A 321 -25.69 59.69 -11.26
C SER A 321 -25.47 61.21 -11.10
N PRO A 322 -26.27 62.07 -11.78
CA PRO A 322 -26.19 63.51 -11.56
C PRO A 322 -26.48 63.94 -10.12
N ALA A 323 -27.24 63.13 -9.35
CA ALA A 323 -27.45 63.37 -7.93
C ALA A 323 -26.17 63.10 -7.11
N ALA A 324 -25.42 62.04 -7.45
CA ALA A 324 -24.11 61.76 -6.87
C ALA A 324 -23.07 62.84 -7.24
N ALA A 325 -23.07 63.33 -8.48
CA ALA A 325 -22.19 64.43 -8.90
C ALA A 325 -22.37 65.69 -8.02
N ASN A 326 -23.62 66.04 -7.69
CA ASN A 326 -23.92 67.14 -6.76
C ASN A 326 -23.47 66.85 -5.31
N SER A 327 -23.45 65.57 -4.90
CA SER A 327 -22.99 65.13 -3.57
C SER A 327 -21.45 65.19 -3.43
N PHE A 328 -20.72 64.93 -4.52
CA PHE A 328 -19.26 64.99 -4.53
C PHE A 328 -18.70 66.41 -4.43
N GLY A 329 -19.40 67.42 -4.98
CA GLY A 329 -18.96 68.82 -5.00
C GLY A 329 -17.78 69.13 -5.94
N ASP A 330 -17.05 68.10 -6.40
CA ASP A 330 -15.99 68.13 -7.40
C ASP A 330 -16.49 67.54 -8.73
N GLN A 331 -15.91 67.97 -9.86
CA GLN A 331 -16.12 67.37 -11.17
C GLN A 331 -15.23 66.12 -11.39
N GLU A 332 -14.12 65.99 -10.66
CA GLU A 332 -13.20 64.85 -10.75
C GLU A 332 -13.00 64.12 -9.40
N PRO A 333 -14.07 63.59 -8.77
CA PRO A 333 -13.96 62.86 -7.51
C PRO A 333 -13.00 61.66 -7.66
N ALA A 334 -12.11 61.50 -6.68
CA ALA A 334 -11.17 60.38 -6.62
C ALA A 334 -11.80 59.22 -5.83
N THR A 335 -12.22 58.15 -6.51
CA THR A 335 -12.96 57.04 -5.91
C THR A 335 -12.24 55.71 -6.04
N PHE A 336 -12.54 54.78 -5.13
CA PHE A 336 -12.14 53.38 -5.20
C PHE A 336 -13.22 52.47 -4.61
N CYS A 337 -13.20 51.20 -4.98
CA CYS A 337 -14.14 50.19 -4.50
C CYS A 337 -13.46 49.23 -3.51
N THR A 338 -14.19 48.76 -2.51
CA THR A 338 -13.80 47.62 -1.65
C THR A 338 -14.87 46.55 -1.61
N TYR A 339 -14.49 45.29 -1.60
CA TYR A 339 -15.42 44.16 -1.46
C TYR A 339 -14.74 42.95 -0.81
N ALA A 340 -15.50 42.18 -0.04
CA ALA A 340 -15.06 40.91 0.54
C ALA A 340 -15.87 39.76 -0.06
N PHE A 341 -15.20 38.69 -0.48
CA PHE A 341 -15.81 37.51 -1.11
C PHE A 341 -15.61 36.27 -0.24
N TYR A 342 -16.69 35.52 -0.02
CA TYR A 342 -16.70 34.25 0.73
C TYR A 342 -15.97 34.33 2.08
N ASP A 343 -14.87 33.60 2.27
CA ASP A 343 -13.99 33.61 3.45
C ASP A 343 -12.64 34.32 3.22
N PHE A 344 -12.46 35.00 2.07
CA PHE A 344 -11.22 35.67 1.68
C PHE A 344 -11.10 37.11 2.20
N GLU A 345 -9.87 37.61 2.21
CA GLU A 345 -9.55 38.99 2.58
C GLU A 345 -10.19 40.03 1.64
N LEU A 346 -10.54 41.18 2.22
CA LEU A 346 -11.17 42.30 1.52
C LEU A 346 -10.25 42.88 0.43
N GLN A 347 -10.72 42.85 -0.81
CA GLN A 347 -10.04 43.43 -1.95
C GLN A 347 -10.37 44.91 -2.11
N THR A 348 -9.42 45.66 -2.69
CA THR A 348 -9.51 47.11 -2.90
C THR A 348 -9.02 47.45 -4.31
N THR A 349 -9.79 48.22 -5.08
CA THR A 349 -9.38 48.65 -6.43
C THR A 349 -8.40 49.83 -6.38
N PRO A 350 -7.68 50.13 -7.48
CA PRO A 350 -6.98 51.39 -7.63
C PRO A 350 -7.91 52.61 -7.44
N VAL A 351 -7.33 53.74 -7.02
CA VAL A 351 -8.04 55.02 -6.93
C VAL A 351 -8.05 55.71 -8.29
N VAL A 352 -9.26 56.01 -8.80
CA VAL A 352 -9.48 56.57 -10.14
C VAL A 352 -10.29 57.86 -10.02
N ARG A 353 -10.03 58.84 -10.90
CA ARG A 353 -10.72 60.14 -10.89
C ARG A 353 -11.83 60.22 -11.94
N GLY A 354 -12.91 60.92 -11.60
CA GLY A 354 -13.96 61.32 -12.54
C GLY A 354 -15.35 60.76 -12.20
N LEU A 355 -16.37 61.23 -12.92
CA LEU A 355 -17.76 60.78 -12.74
C LEU A 355 -18.06 59.42 -13.39
N GLN A 356 -17.12 58.88 -14.18
CA GLN A 356 -17.19 57.56 -14.82
C GLN A 356 -15.85 56.80 -14.68
N PRO A 357 -15.42 56.42 -13.46
CA PRO A 357 -14.13 55.78 -13.24
C PRO A 357 -14.11 54.36 -13.81
N SER A 358 -13.13 54.08 -14.67
CA SER A 358 -12.74 52.73 -15.12
C SER A 358 -11.61 52.24 -14.21
N TYR A 359 -11.88 51.15 -13.49
CA TYR A 359 -11.00 50.53 -12.49
C TYR A 359 -10.21 49.35 -13.04
N GLU A 360 -10.79 48.62 -14.00
CA GLU A 360 -10.25 47.41 -14.67
C GLU A 360 -9.52 46.43 -13.73
N PHE A 361 -10.10 46.18 -12.55
CA PHE A 361 -9.45 45.42 -11.49
C PHE A 361 -10.00 44.00 -11.38
N SER A 362 -9.19 42.99 -11.73
CA SER A 362 -9.47 41.57 -11.54
C SER A 362 -8.95 41.05 -10.19
N SER A 363 -9.74 40.21 -9.53
CA SER A 363 -9.38 39.49 -8.31
C SER A 363 -9.69 37.99 -8.47
N GLN A 364 -8.79 37.11 -8.03
CA GLN A 364 -8.87 35.67 -8.26
C GLN A 364 -8.83 34.88 -6.94
N TYR A 365 -9.69 33.88 -6.81
CA TYR A 365 -9.94 33.12 -5.58
C TYR A 365 -9.92 31.61 -5.86
N LEU A 366 -9.05 30.87 -5.18
CA LEU A 366 -8.98 29.41 -5.25
C LEU A 366 -10.00 28.81 -4.28
N VAL A 367 -11.14 28.38 -4.81
CA VAL A 367 -12.31 27.95 -4.02
C VAL A 367 -12.47 26.43 -4.04
N GLN A 368 -12.85 25.84 -2.91
CA GLN A 368 -13.31 24.45 -2.86
C GLN A 368 -14.80 24.40 -3.21
N VAL A 369 -15.18 23.56 -4.17
CA VAL A 369 -16.57 23.38 -4.61
C VAL A 369 -17.25 22.35 -3.72
N ASP A 370 -17.72 22.81 -2.56
CA ASP A 370 -18.54 22.05 -1.62
C ASP A 370 -19.96 22.65 -1.46
N ASP A 371 -20.76 22.02 -0.60
CA ASP A 371 -22.16 22.42 -0.38
C ASP A 371 -22.30 23.82 0.28
N PHE A 372 -21.30 24.28 1.03
CA PHE A 372 -21.30 25.62 1.64
C PHE A 372 -21.00 26.69 0.59
N PHE A 373 -20.02 26.46 -0.28
CA PHE A 373 -19.69 27.34 -1.40
C PHE A 373 -20.85 27.46 -2.40
N LEU A 374 -21.47 26.34 -2.76
CA LEU A 374 -22.65 26.31 -3.63
C LEU A 374 -23.84 27.05 -2.99
N GLN A 375 -24.08 26.87 -1.68
CA GLN A 375 -25.10 27.62 -0.97
C GLN A 375 -24.82 29.13 -0.96
N TYR A 376 -23.56 29.54 -0.77
CA TYR A 376 -23.16 30.94 -0.78
C TYR A 376 -23.44 31.60 -2.14
N LEU A 377 -22.99 31.00 -3.25
CA LEU A 377 -23.25 31.53 -4.60
C LEU A 377 -24.75 31.65 -4.94
N GLN A 378 -25.59 30.77 -4.39
CA GLN A 378 -27.03 30.77 -4.65
C GLN A 378 -27.80 31.80 -3.81
N LYS A 379 -27.42 32.00 -2.54
CA LYS A 379 -28.24 32.74 -1.56
C LYS A 379 -27.64 34.07 -1.09
N ASN A 380 -26.32 34.21 -1.13
CA ASN A 380 -25.64 35.38 -0.59
C ASN A 380 -25.32 36.40 -1.69
N THR A 381 -25.08 37.64 -1.27
CA THR A 381 -24.63 38.72 -2.14
C THR A 381 -23.36 39.33 -1.56
N VAL A 382 -22.44 39.76 -2.43
CA VAL A 382 -21.24 40.49 -1.98
C VAL A 382 -21.56 41.98 -1.90
N ARG A 383 -21.33 42.55 -0.73
CA ARG A 383 -21.38 44.00 -0.50
C ARG A 383 -20.12 44.62 -1.10
N LEU A 384 -20.30 45.40 -2.16
CA LEU A 384 -19.27 46.29 -2.69
C LEU A 384 -19.56 47.71 -2.19
N GLU A 385 -18.56 48.36 -1.64
CA GLU A 385 -18.61 49.74 -1.18
C GLU A 385 -17.74 50.63 -2.06
N ILE A 386 -18.21 51.84 -2.33
CA ILE A 386 -17.44 52.87 -3.02
C ILE A 386 -17.08 53.96 -2.03
N HIS A 387 -15.80 54.31 -1.99
CA HIS A 387 -15.22 55.32 -1.12
C HIS A 387 -14.70 56.50 -1.95
N LEU A 388 -14.86 57.70 -1.40
CA LEU A 388 -14.22 58.92 -1.87
C LEU A 388 -12.92 59.12 -1.08
N ALA A 389 -11.78 59.20 -1.77
CA ALA A 389 -10.48 59.45 -1.17
C ALA A 389 -10.27 60.95 -0.93
N ILE A 390 -9.98 61.33 0.31
CA ILE A 390 -9.85 62.72 0.77
C ILE A 390 -8.46 62.89 1.41
N GLY A 391 -7.44 63.09 0.57
CA GLY A 391 -6.05 63.21 1.00
C GLY A 391 -5.48 61.89 1.50
N THR A 392 -5.42 61.71 2.83
CA THR A 392 -4.96 60.48 3.49
C THR A 392 -6.08 59.69 4.16
N ASP A 393 -7.32 60.18 4.08
CA ASP A 393 -8.52 59.60 4.70
C ASP A 393 -9.55 59.25 3.62
N TYR A 394 -10.64 58.55 3.96
CA TYR A 394 -11.70 58.19 3.00
C TYR A 394 -13.11 58.25 3.62
N LYS A 395 -14.11 58.62 2.83
CA LYS A 395 -15.53 58.48 3.19
C LYS A 395 -16.20 57.45 2.29
N THR A 396 -16.87 56.44 2.86
CA THR A 396 -17.83 55.62 2.12
C THR A 396 -18.99 56.48 1.62
N VAL A 397 -19.23 56.47 0.30
CA VAL A 397 -20.27 57.29 -0.34
C VAL A 397 -21.43 56.47 -0.86
N ALA A 398 -21.19 55.24 -1.30
CA ALA A 398 -22.22 54.37 -1.88
C ALA A 398 -21.94 52.88 -1.65
N VAL A 399 -22.98 52.07 -1.77
CA VAL A 399 -22.94 50.61 -1.60
C VAL A 399 -23.79 49.96 -2.68
N CYS A 400 -23.38 48.80 -3.19
CA CYS A 400 -24.21 47.91 -3.98
C CYS A 400 -24.06 46.44 -3.55
N GLN A 401 -24.91 45.57 -4.09
CA GLN A 401 -24.85 44.12 -3.88
C GLN A 401 -24.60 43.40 -5.20
N LEU A 402 -23.45 42.74 -5.29
CA LEU A 402 -23.08 41.86 -6.40
C LEU A 402 -23.77 40.49 -6.21
N ARG A 403 -24.23 39.89 -7.31
CA ARG A 403 -24.96 38.60 -7.32
C ARG A 403 -24.31 37.64 -8.29
N PHE A 404 -24.03 36.43 -7.84
CA PHE A 404 -23.23 35.46 -8.61
C PHE A 404 -24.00 34.19 -9.01
N HIS A 405 -25.30 34.11 -8.68
CA HIS A 405 -26.13 32.93 -8.93
C HIS A 405 -26.12 32.42 -10.39
N ASP A 406 -25.97 33.32 -11.36
CA ASP A 406 -25.86 33.00 -12.79
C ASP A 406 -24.71 32.04 -13.12
N ILE A 407 -23.65 32.02 -12.31
CA ILE A 407 -22.44 31.20 -12.52
C ILE A 407 -22.63 29.71 -12.19
N LEU A 408 -23.77 29.37 -11.59
CA LEU A 408 -24.21 28.00 -11.38
C LEU A 408 -24.79 27.39 -12.67
N GLU A 409 -25.31 28.21 -13.58
CA GLU A 409 -26.05 27.80 -14.79
C GLU A 409 -25.29 28.10 -16.09
N LYS A 410 -24.57 29.24 -16.14
CA LYS A 410 -23.89 29.75 -17.35
C LYS A 410 -22.39 29.45 -17.30
N THR A 411 -21.76 29.40 -18.47
CA THR A 411 -20.32 29.18 -18.63
C THR A 411 -19.67 30.36 -19.34
N GLY A 412 -18.37 30.60 -19.07
CA GLY A 412 -17.62 31.75 -19.61
C GLY A 412 -17.62 32.97 -18.67
N ARG A 413 -17.34 34.15 -19.24
CA ARG A 413 -17.39 35.46 -18.56
C ARG A 413 -18.84 35.93 -18.44
N ILE A 414 -19.35 36.11 -17.23
CA ILE A 414 -20.71 36.59 -16.97
C ILE A 414 -20.66 38.07 -16.61
N TYR A 415 -21.01 38.92 -17.58
CA TYR A 415 -21.13 40.36 -17.39
C TYR A 415 -22.42 40.70 -16.62
N SER A 416 -22.36 41.71 -15.75
CA SER A 416 -23.47 42.13 -14.90
C SER A 416 -23.34 43.60 -14.48
N SER A 417 -24.45 44.19 -14.06
CA SER A 417 -24.48 45.53 -13.50
C SER A 417 -25.27 45.57 -12.19
N ALA A 418 -24.82 46.40 -11.25
CA ALA A 418 -25.44 46.63 -9.96
C ALA A 418 -25.70 48.13 -9.74
N VAL A 419 -26.90 48.47 -9.27
CA VAL A 419 -27.25 49.85 -8.90
C VAL A 419 -26.60 50.19 -7.56
N LEU A 420 -26.01 51.38 -7.48
CA LEU A 420 -25.43 51.95 -6.27
C LEU A 420 -26.50 52.74 -5.50
N VAL A 421 -26.54 52.55 -4.18
CA VAL A 421 -27.35 53.34 -3.24
C VAL A 421 -26.39 54.15 -2.38
N GLY A 422 -26.73 55.41 -2.06
CA GLY A 422 -25.91 56.25 -1.18
C GLY A 422 -25.80 55.64 0.22
N TYR A 423 -24.61 55.69 0.84
CA TYR A 423 -24.34 55.04 2.14
C TYR A 423 -25.30 55.52 3.25
N ASP A 424 -25.58 56.82 3.27
CA ASP A 424 -26.49 57.48 4.21
C ASP A 424 -27.98 57.31 3.82
N ASN A 425 -28.31 56.50 2.80
CA ASN A 425 -29.63 56.28 2.19
C ASN A 425 -30.31 57.50 1.54
N ASP A 426 -29.74 58.71 1.61
CA ASP A 426 -30.30 59.94 1.02
C ASP A 426 -30.53 59.88 -0.50
N ILE A 427 -29.76 59.05 -1.22
CA ILE A 427 -29.81 58.94 -2.69
C ILE A 427 -30.06 57.48 -3.09
N SER A 428 -31.27 57.20 -3.55
CA SER A 428 -31.73 55.85 -3.95
C SER A 428 -31.11 55.31 -5.25
N ASN A 429 -30.53 56.18 -6.08
CA ASN A 429 -29.74 55.80 -7.25
C ASN A 429 -28.51 56.73 -7.35
N TYR A 430 -27.41 56.27 -6.75
CA TYR A 430 -26.11 56.95 -6.75
C TYR A 430 -25.33 56.70 -8.07
N GLY A 431 -25.75 55.70 -8.86
CA GLY A 431 -25.08 55.29 -10.08
C GLY A 431 -25.21 53.79 -10.35
N THR A 432 -24.36 53.28 -11.23
CA THR A 432 -24.24 51.84 -11.55
C THR A 432 -22.78 51.40 -11.60
N VAL A 433 -22.50 50.18 -11.17
CA VAL A 433 -21.22 49.48 -11.38
C VAL A 433 -21.41 48.43 -12.47
N GLU A 434 -20.46 48.31 -13.39
CA GLU A 434 -20.34 47.22 -14.35
C GLU A 434 -19.19 46.30 -13.90
N TYR A 435 -19.47 44.99 -13.83
CA TYR A 435 -18.55 43.96 -13.36
C TYR A 435 -18.74 42.67 -14.17
N TRP A 436 -17.75 41.78 -14.16
CA TRP A 436 -17.92 40.42 -14.65
C TRP A 436 -17.33 39.38 -13.70
N VAL A 437 -17.83 38.15 -13.82
CA VAL A 437 -17.38 37.01 -13.01
C VAL A 437 -17.18 35.78 -13.89
N ARG A 438 -16.12 35.02 -13.66
CA ARG A 438 -15.73 33.82 -14.43
C ARG A 438 -15.36 32.69 -13.47
N LEU A 439 -15.79 31.47 -13.74
CA LEU A 439 -15.21 30.25 -13.15
C LEU A 439 -14.30 29.60 -14.19
N LYS A 440 -13.10 29.14 -13.78
CA LYS A 440 -12.17 28.45 -14.69
C LYS A 440 -12.67 27.07 -15.10
N VAL A 441 -13.41 26.38 -14.23
CA VAL A 441 -14.10 25.11 -14.52
C VAL A 441 -15.62 25.28 -14.42
N PRO A 442 -16.43 24.86 -15.41
CA PRO A 442 -17.89 24.88 -15.34
C PRO A 442 -18.43 24.17 -14.09
N MET A 443 -19.47 24.73 -13.46
CA MET A 443 -19.98 24.24 -12.17
C MET A 443 -20.43 22.76 -12.22
N GLU A 444 -21.08 22.34 -13.30
CA GLU A 444 -21.45 20.93 -13.54
C GLU A 444 -20.24 19.98 -13.53
N GLN A 445 -19.15 20.38 -14.19
CA GLN A 445 -17.91 19.62 -14.22
C GLN A 445 -17.24 19.61 -12.84
N ALA A 446 -17.18 20.74 -12.15
CA ALA A 446 -16.59 20.84 -10.82
C ALA A 446 -17.31 19.94 -9.78
N ILE A 447 -18.65 19.96 -9.76
CA ILE A 447 -19.49 19.10 -8.91
C ILE A 447 -19.25 17.61 -9.23
N ARG A 448 -19.08 17.25 -10.50
CA ARG A 448 -18.72 15.88 -10.89
C ARG A 448 -17.32 15.49 -10.40
N LEU A 449 -16.32 16.34 -10.59
CA LEU A 449 -14.93 16.09 -10.15
C LEU A 449 -14.85 15.94 -8.62
N TYR A 450 -15.60 16.74 -7.87
CA TYR A 450 -15.76 16.62 -6.41
C TYR A 450 -16.37 15.26 -6.01
N LYS A 451 -17.49 14.85 -6.63
CA LYS A 451 -18.12 13.55 -6.34
C LYS A 451 -17.20 12.36 -6.65
N GLU A 452 -16.45 12.41 -7.75
CA GLU A 452 -15.43 11.41 -8.09
C GLU A 452 -14.28 11.38 -7.04
N ARG A 453 -13.82 12.54 -6.55
CA ARG A 453 -12.81 12.64 -5.46
C ARG A 453 -13.35 12.11 -4.12
N ALA A 454 -14.56 12.49 -3.71
CA ALA A 454 -15.17 12.05 -2.46
C ALA A 454 -15.34 10.52 -2.42
N LYS A 455 -15.76 9.91 -3.54
CA LYS A 455 -15.83 8.44 -3.69
C LYS A 455 -14.46 7.78 -3.54
N ALA A 456 -13.42 8.31 -4.18
CA ALA A 456 -12.05 7.82 -4.06
C ALA A 456 -11.52 7.93 -2.62
N LEU A 457 -11.73 9.06 -1.95
CA LEU A 457 -11.37 9.26 -0.54
C LEU A 457 -12.11 8.29 0.39
N GLY A 458 -13.37 7.95 0.09
CA GLY A 458 -14.12 6.89 0.79
C GLY A 458 -13.45 5.52 0.70
N TYR A 459 -12.88 5.14 -0.45
CA TYR A 459 -12.12 3.89 -0.59
C TYR A 459 -10.74 3.97 0.07
N ILE A 460 -10.05 5.11 0.05
CA ILE A 460 -8.76 5.28 0.73
C ILE A 460 -8.95 5.19 2.25
N THR A 461 -9.92 5.92 2.81
CA THR A 461 -10.20 5.95 4.25
C THR A 461 -10.75 4.64 4.80
N SER A 462 -11.58 3.90 4.03
CA SER A 462 -12.02 2.55 4.45
C SER A 462 -10.87 1.54 4.46
N ASN A 463 -9.93 1.58 3.52
CA ASN A 463 -8.71 0.76 3.53
C ASN A 463 -7.64 1.24 4.55
N LEU A 464 -7.92 2.30 5.32
CA LEU A 464 -7.10 2.77 6.45
C LEU A 464 -7.71 2.40 7.82
N LYS A 465 -8.98 1.97 7.90
CA LYS A 465 -9.70 1.82 9.17
C LYS A 465 -9.43 0.53 9.95
N ASP A 466 -8.77 -0.46 9.35
CA ASP A 466 -8.32 -1.68 10.05
C ASP A 466 -6.80 -1.85 10.00
N PRO A 467 -6.04 -1.19 10.90
CA PRO A 467 -4.62 -1.48 11.13
C PRO A 467 -4.41 -2.98 11.44
N LEU A 468 -5.26 -3.56 12.29
CA LEU A 468 -5.24 -4.98 12.65
C LEU A 468 -5.32 -5.90 11.42
N GLN A 469 -6.07 -5.53 10.38
CA GLN A 469 -6.19 -6.38 9.19
C GLN A 469 -4.96 -6.26 8.27
N LYS A 470 -4.35 -5.07 8.17
CA LYS A 470 -3.03 -4.91 7.53
C LYS A 470 -1.95 -5.71 8.26
N ASP A 471 -1.87 -5.60 9.58
CA ASP A 471 -0.89 -6.32 10.37
C ASP A 471 -1.08 -7.83 10.31
N LYS A 472 -2.34 -8.31 10.25
CA LYS A 472 -2.64 -9.74 9.99
C LYS A 472 -2.18 -10.18 8.60
N GLU A 473 -2.49 -9.45 7.53
CA GLU A 473 -1.99 -9.79 6.19
C GLU A 473 -0.45 -9.76 6.12
N LEU A 474 0.20 -8.81 6.79
CA LEU A 474 1.67 -8.71 6.86
C LEU A 474 2.31 -9.76 7.77
N ALA A 475 1.59 -10.31 8.74
CA ALA A 475 2.03 -11.44 9.55
C ALA A 475 1.89 -12.77 8.80
N VAL A 476 0.74 -13.00 8.15
CA VAL A 476 0.49 -14.18 7.30
C VAL A 476 1.52 -14.26 6.18
N ARG A 477 1.73 -13.18 5.40
CA ARG A 477 2.74 -13.18 4.32
C ARG A 477 4.17 -13.42 4.80
N ARG A 478 4.50 -13.04 6.05
CA ARG A 478 5.79 -13.34 6.67
C ARG A 478 5.88 -14.80 7.13
N ALA A 479 4.79 -15.40 7.62
CA ALA A 479 4.73 -16.84 7.91
C ALA A 479 4.87 -17.68 6.62
N GLU A 480 4.14 -17.32 5.56
CA GLU A 480 4.26 -17.93 4.22
C GLU A 480 5.70 -17.89 3.69
N HIS A 481 6.36 -16.73 3.74
CA HIS A 481 7.75 -16.55 3.30
C HIS A 481 8.77 -17.32 4.17
N LEU A 482 8.42 -17.66 5.42
CA LEU A 482 9.22 -18.51 6.30
C LEU A 482 8.88 -20.00 6.20
N GLY A 483 7.95 -20.40 5.32
CA GLY A 483 7.49 -21.78 5.16
C GLY A 483 6.66 -22.31 6.35
N LEU A 484 6.13 -21.41 7.18
CA LEU A 484 5.33 -21.74 8.35
C LEU A 484 3.84 -21.83 7.97
N GLN A 485 3.14 -22.86 8.46
CA GLN A 485 1.70 -23.01 8.25
C GLN A 485 0.88 -22.00 9.07
N GLU A 486 -0.35 -21.71 8.64
CA GLU A 486 -1.25 -20.74 9.27
C GLU A 486 -1.49 -21.01 10.77
N ASP A 487 -1.49 -22.28 11.19
CA ASP A 487 -1.61 -22.72 12.59
C ASP A 487 -0.49 -22.21 13.52
N ASN A 488 0.62 -21.69 12.98
CA ASN A 488 1.73 -21.17 13.79
C ASN A 488 1.60 -19.68 14.17
N LEU A 489 0.43 -19.07 13.95
CA LEU A 489 0.11 -17.68 14.31
C LEU A 489 -0.69 -17.61 15.63
N ASN A 490 -0.23 -16.80 16.58
CA ASN A 490 -0.98 -16.46 17.81
C ASN A 490 -1.23 -14.95 17.86
N GLU A 491 -2.17 -14.51 18.70
CA GLU A 491 -2.47 -13.09 18.92
C GLU A 491 -2.05 -12.68 20.33
N LEU A 492 -1.18 -11.67 20.45
CA LEU A 492 -0.89 -11.00 21.72
C LEU A 492 -1.78 -9.77 21.86
N PHE A 493 -2.57 -9.72 22.92
CA PHE A 493 -3.26 -8.48 23.31
C PHE A 493 -2.36 -7.66 24.24
N ILE A 494 -2.24 -6.37 23.94
CA ILE A 494 -1.63 -5.37 24.82
C ILE A 494 -2.72 -4.35 25.13
N THR A 495 -2.95 -4.12 26.42
CA THR A 495 -3.95 -3.18 26.92
C THR A 495 -3.29 -2.14 27.81
N ILE A 496 -3.45 -0.87 27.45
CA ILE A 496 -3.07 0.27 28.28
C ILE A 496 -4.32 0.68 29.07
N ASN A 497 -4.34 0.37 30.37
CA ASN A 497 -5.53 0.62 31.19
C ASN A 497 -5.66 2.11 31.53
N SER A 498 -4.65 2.66 32.21
CA SER A 498 -4.65 4.04 32.71
C SER A 498 -3.24 4.51 33.07
N CYS A 499 -3.07 5.82 33.26
CA CYS A 499 -1.99 6.35 34.08
C CYS A 499 -2.54 7.01 35.35
N SER A 500 -1.67 7.25 36.32
CA SER A 500 -2.03 7.93 37.58
C SER A 500 -0.87 8.79 38.09
N ASN A 501 -1.21 9.89 38.76
CA ASN A 501 -0.27 10.87 39.32
C ASN A 501 0.72 11.45 38.29
N LEU A 502 0.29 11.65 37.04
CA LEU A 502 1.08 12.36 36.04
C LEU A 502 1.34 13.82 36.47
N GLN A 503 2.55 14.31 36.17
CA GLN A 503 3.00 15.67 36.49
C GLN A 503 3.49 16.36 35.23
N SER A 504 2.78 17.40 34.79
CA SER A 504 3.17 18.28 33.69
C SER A 504 4.55 18.92 33.90
N GLY A 505 5.23 19.27 32.79
CA GLY A 505 6.49 20.02 32.83
C GLY A 505 6.32 21.46 33.34
N THR A 506 5.11 22.02 33.18
CA THR A 506 4.75 23.41 33.51
C THR A 506 3.76 23.44 34.68
N SER A 507 4.12 24.19 35.73
CA SER A 507 3.58 24.01 37.11
C SER A 507 2.11 24.40 37.36
N LEU A 508 1.29 24.65 36.33
CA LEU A 508 -0.07 25.22 36.49
C LEU A 508 -1.17 24.63 35.60
N GLN A 509 -0.85 23.78 34.62
CA GLN A 509 -1.84 23.18 33.71
C GLN A 509 -1.81 21.65 33.81
N GLN A 510 -2.97 21.01 33.63
CA GLN A 510 -3.06 19.55 33.56
C GLN A 510 -2.64 19.09 32.15
N PRO A 511 -1.84 18.01 32.01
CA PRO A 511 -1.40 17.53 30.70
C PRO A 511 -2.58 16.98 29.89
N SER A 512 -2.44 16.91 28.57
CA SER A 512 -3.30 16.17 27.65
C SER A 512 -2.59 14.87 27.21
N PRO A 513 -2.48 13.85 28.08
CA PRO A 513 -1.60 12.71 27.83
C PRO A 513 -2.08 11.71 26.78
N TYR A 514 -1.11 11.12 26.10
CA TYR A 514 -1.24 9.88 25.33
C TYR A 514 -0.03 8.96 25.55
N VAL A 515 -0.16 7.67 25.23
CA VAL A 515 0.91 6.67 25.37
C VAL A 515 1.30 6.12 24.00
N ALA A 516 2.60 6.13 23.70
CA ALA A 516 3.19 5.56 22.49
C ALA A 516 4.09 4.35 22.84
N TYR A 517 4.01 3.28 22.04
CA TYR A 517 4.88 2.11 22.20
C TYR A 517 5.07 1.29 20.92
N THR A 518 6.19 0.58 20.84
CA THR A 518 6.51 -0.36 19.76
C THR A 518 6.64 -1.78 20.31
N PHE A 519 6.02 -2.75 19.65
CA PHE A 519 6.15 -4.17 19.99
C PHE A 519 6.82 -4.94 18.85
N PHE A 520 7.96 -5.58 19.14
CA PHE A 520 8.66 -6.50 18.23
C PHE A 520 9.01 -5.89 16.85
N HIS A 521 8.28 -6.26 15.80
CA HIS A 521 8.47 -5.80 14.42
C HIS A 521 7.17 -5.21 13.82
N PHE A 522 6.36 -4.60 14.68
CA PHE A 522 5.16 -3.83 14.32
C PHE A 522 5.44 -2.33 14.48
N SER A 523 4.64 -1.50 13.81
CA SER A 523 4.73 -0.04 13.90
C SER A 523 4.33 0.48 15.28
N ASP A 524 4.81 1.68 15.59
CA ASP A 524 4.45 2.49 16.74
C ASP A 524 2.91 2.58 16.88
N HIS A 525 2.40 2.16 18.03
CA HIS A 525 1.00 2.26 18.42
C HIS A 525 0.81 3.41 19.40
N TYR A 526 -0.30 4.14 19.26
CA TYR A 526 -0.62 5.34 20.03
C TYR A 526 -2.02 5.20 20.63
N THR A 527 -2.16 5.44 21.93
CA THR A 527 -3.49 5.53 22.57
C THR A 527 -4.20 6.83 22.15
N PRO A 528 -5.54 6.92 22.31
CA PRO A 528 -6.23 8.20 22.26
C PRO A 528 -5.62 9.21 23.24
N ILE A 529 -5.61 10.49 22.83
CA ILE A 529 -5.26 11.63 23.69
C ILE A 529 -6.43 11.91 24.64
N ILE A 530 -6.15 12.06 25.94
CA ILE A 530 -7.15 12.40 26.95
C ILE A 530 -6.83 13.81 27.46
N PRO A 531 -7.64 14.84 27.14
CA PRO A 531 -7.28 16.22 27.44
C PRO A 531 -7.35 16.52 28.94
N SER A 532 -6.40 17.34 29.42
CA SER A 532 -6.39 17.92 30.78
C SER A 532 -6.62 16.91 31.93
N SER A 533 -5.83 15.83 31.99
CA SER A 533 -5.94 14.83 33.07
C SER A 533 -4.60 14.29 33.60
N ASN A 534 -4.42 14.38 34.92
CA ASN A 534 -3.29 13.77 35.63
C ASN A 534 -3.49 12.25 35.85
N ASN A 535 -4.70 11.73 35.59
CA ASN A 535 -5.09 10.33 35.79
C ASN A 535 -5.93 9.85 34.58
N PRO A 536 -5.34 9.73 33.38
CA PRO A 536 -6.06 9.33 32.18
C PRO A 536 -6.44 7.84 32.20
N HIS A 537 -7.67 7.53 31.78
CA HIS A 537 -8.17 6.16 31.61
C HIS A 537 -8.35 5.87 30.12
N PHE A 538 -7.41 5.15 29.52
CA PHE A 538 -7.39 4.89 28.09
C PHE A 538 -8.25 3.69 27.69
N GLU A 539 -8.19 2.61 28.48
CA GLU A 539 -8.74 1.28 28.17
C GLU A 539 -8.40 0.73 26.77
N ASP A 540 -7.36 1.31 26.14
CA ASP A 540 -6.95 1.01 24.78
C ASP A 540 -6.39 -0.42 24.68
N ARG A 541 -6.78 -1.15 23.64
CA ARG A 541 -6.41 -2.56 23.45
C ARG A 541 -6.01 -2.84 22.00
N MET A 542 -4.71 -2.99 21.79
CA MET A 542 -4.14 -3.44 20.54
C MET A 542 -4.01 -4.97 20.48
N CYS A 543 -3.98 -5.52 19.27
CA CYS A 543 -3.84 -6.96 19.01
C CYS A 543 -2.75 -7.19 17.97
N PHE A 544 -1.66 -7.85 18.37
CA PHE A 544 -0.51 -8.14 17.51
C PHE A 544 -0.56 -9.61 17.06
N PRO A 545 -0.72 -9.88 15.75
CA PRO A 545 -0.73 -11.24 15.20
C PRO A 545 0.70 -11.72 14.95
N VAL A 546 1.25 -12.54 15.84
CA VAL A 546 2.68 -12.89 15.85
C VAL A 546 2.89 -14.37 15.47
N PRO A 547 3.77 -14.68 14.49
CA PRO A 547 4.18 -16.05 14.23
C PRO A 547 5.15 -16.54 15.31
N MET A 548 4.98 -17.79 15.75
CA MET A 548 5.86 -18.41 16.75
C MET A 548 7.22 -18.78 16.14
N THR A 549 8.16 -17.83 16.23
CA THR A 549 9.53 -17.94 15.68
C THR A 549 10.57 -17.89 16.79
N ALA A 550 11.77 -18.41 16.51
CA ALA A 550 12.88 -18.38 17.47
C ALA A 550 13.34 -16.94 17.80
N ASP A 551 13.09 -15.99 16.90
CA ASP A 551 13.40 -14.58 17.11
C ASP A 551 12.37 -13.89 18.03
N LEU A 552 11.09 -14.29 17.94
CA LEU A 552 10.07 -13.89 18.92
C LEU A 552 10.38 -14.44 20.31
N ASP A 553 10.69 -15.73 20.42
CA ASP A 553 11.06 -16.37 21.70
C ASP A 553 12.29 -15.67 22.33
N ARG A 554 13.31 -15.37 21.53
CA ARG A 554 14.49 -14.61 21.98
C ARG A 554 14.11 -13.22 22.46
N TYR A 555 13.37 -12.44 21.68
CA TYR A 555 12.89 -11.10 22.05
C TYR A 555 12.08 -11.11 23.35
N LEU A 556 11.16 -12.06 23.53
CA LEU A 556 10.40 -12.19 24.77
C LEU A 556 11.29 -12.54 25.96
N LYS A 557 12.35 -13.33 25.77
CA LYS A 557 13.32 -13.69 26.82
C LYS A 557 14.32 -12.57 27.15
N SER A 558 14.72 -11.73 26.19
CA SER A 558 15.77 -10.70 26.37
C SER A 558 15.25 -9.28 26.63
N ASP A 559 14.14 -8.89 26.02
CA ASP A 559 13.74 -7.49 25.93
C ASP A 559 12.60 -7.09 26.88
N SER A 560 12.31 -5.79 26.89
CA SER A 560 11.22 -5.18 27.64
C SER A 560 10.46 -4.24 26.73
N LEU A 561 9.12 -4.34 26.72
CA LEU A 561 8.28 -3.35 26.06
C LEU A 561 8.50 -1.99 26.72
N VAL A 562 8.76 -0.97 25.91
CA VAL A 562 8.96 0.40 26.39
C VAL A 562 7.72 1.22 26.09
N LEU A 563 7.13 1.80 27.12
CA LEU A 563 5.98 2.70 27.02
C LEU A 563 6.45 4.12 27.27
N TYR A 564 6.10 5.05 26.40
CA TYR A 564 6.36 6.48 26.54
C TYR A 564 5.04 7.21 26.70
N VAL A 565 4.91 8.04 27.73
CA VAL A 565 3.79 8.97 27.90
C VAL A 565 4.25 10.34 27.40
N PHE A 566 3.45 10.96 26.55
CA PHE A 566 3.66 12.32 26.03
C PHE A 566 2.51 13.23 26.46
N ASP A 567 2.67 14.54 26.29
CA ASP A 567 1.66 15.57 26.53
C ASP A 567 1.44 16.35 25.23
N ASP A 568 0.22 16.33 24.69
CA ASP A 568 -0.10 16.93 23.38
C ASP A 568 -0.05 18.47 23.40
N GLU A 569 -0.18 19.09 24.57
CA GLU A 569 -0.06 20.56 24.73
C GLU A 569 1.42 21.04 24.76
N GLU A 570 2.40 20.14 24.96
CA GLU A 570 3.80 20.53 25.10
C GLU A 570 4.53 20.56 23.75
N ILE A 571 4.90 21.77 23.29
CA ILE A 571 5.65 22.00 22.04
C ILE A 571 7.07 21.37 22.06
N SER A 572 7.54 20.90 23.22
CA SER A 572 8.78 20.16 23.37
C SER A 572 8.56 18.67 23.12
N SER A 573 9.37 18.05 22.27
CA SER A 573 9.30 16.61 21.94
C SER A 573 9.81 15.68 23.06
N SER A 574 9.68 16.11 24.31
CA SER A 574 10.07 15.38 25.50
C SER A 574 8.95 14.43 25.94
N TYR A 575 9.28 13.22 26.37
CA TYR A 575 8.29 12.35 27.02
C TYR A 575 8.09 12.77 28.48
N LEU A 576 6.83 12.81 28.91
CA LEU A 576 6.39 13.11 30.27
C LEU A 576 6.85 12.02 31.25
N GLY A 577 6.89 10.76 30.79
CA GLY A 577 7.40 9.63 31.57
C GLY A 577 7.57 8.37 30.73
N LYS A 578 8.47 7.50 31.16
CA LYS A 578 8.83 6.24 30.47
C LYS A 578 8.74 5.06 31.42
N ALA A 579 8.10 3.97 30.99
CA ALA A 579 8.08 2.70 31.70
C ALA A 579 8.75 1.59 30.87
N LYS A 580 9.26 0.56 31.55
CA LYS A 580 9.75 -0.69 30.93
C LYS A 580 8.98 -1.88 31.52
N VAL A 581 8.42 -2.71 30.66
CA VAL A 581 7.65 -3.91 31.01
C VAL A 581 8.41 -5.15 30.53
N PRO A 582 9.06 -5.93 31.42
CA PRO A 582 9.83 -7.11 31.03
C PRO A 582 8.95 -8.18 30.38
N LEU A 583 9.33 -8.66 29.19
CA LEU A 583 8.49 -9.56 28.39
C LEU A 583 8.60 -11.04 28.78
N ILE A 584 9.61 -11.39 29.58
CA ILE A 584 9.93 -12.78 29.92
C ILE A 584 8.79 -13.62 30.54
N PRO A 585 7.77 -13.08 31.24
CA PRO A 585 6.61 -13.89 31.65
C PRO A 585 5.81 -14.45 30.46
N LEU A 586 5.71 -13.71 29.34
CA LEU A 586 4.97 -14.14 28.15
C LEU A 586 5.61 -15.35 27.46
N ALA A 587 6.94 -15.48 27.52
CA ALA A 587 7.66 -16.66 27.02
C ALA A 587 7.38 -17.94 27.85
N HIS A 588 6.77 -17.78 29.03
CA HIS A 588 6.37 -18.86 29.93
C HIS A 588 4.83 -18.99 30.03
N ASP A 589 4.10 -18.50 29.01
CA ASP A 589 2.63 -18.42 28.93
C ASP A 589 1.95 -17.65 30.10
N LYS A 590 2.69 -16.76 30.78
CA LYS A 590 2.15 -15.97 31.90
C LYS A 590 1.70 -14.59 31.41
N CYS A 591 0.42 -14.30 31.63
CA CYS A 591 -0.13 -12.95 31.52
C CYS A 591 0.68 -11.97 32.38
N ILE A 592 1.05 -10.82 31.80
CA ILE A 592 1.59 -9.69 32.54
C ILE A 592 0.40 -8.78 32.86
N SER A 593 0.13 -8.48 34.12
CA SER A 593 -0.83 -7.43 34.49
C SER A 593 -0.34 -6.76 35.76
N GLY A 594 -0.28 -5.43 35.75
CA GLY A 594 0.25 -4.67 36.89
C GLY A 594 0.47 -3.20 36.60
N THR A 595 1.00 -2.51 37.61
CA THR A 595 1.27 -1.08 37.60
C THR A 595 2.78 -0.85 37.60
N PHE A 596 3.27 -0.07 36.64
CA PHE A 596 4.68 0.21 36.41
C PHE A 596 4.96 1.69 36.69
N GLN A 597 6.13 2.00 37.26
CA GLN A 597 6.54 3.38 37.49
C GLN A 597 6.93 4.07 36.17
N LEU A 598 6.59 5.34 36.05
CA LEU A 598 7.00 6.21 34.94
C LEU A 598 8.18 7.07 35.38
N THR A 599 9.30 7.02 34.64
CA THR A 599 10.49 7.83 34.92
C THR A 599 10.71 8.91 33.87
N ASP A 600 11.04 10.12 34.33
CA ASP A 600 11.55 11.27 33.55
C ASP A 600 12.86 10.90 32.81
N ILE A 601 13.27 11.71 31.82
CA ILE A 601 14.63 11.70 31.24
C ILE A 601 15.71 11.79 32.34
N LYS A 602 15.42 12.50 33.43
CA LYS A 602 16.28 12.64 34.61
C LYS A 602 16.20 11.48 35.63
N GLY A 603 15.38 10.46 35.37
CA GLY A 603 15.17 9.31 36.26
C GLY A 603 14.20 9.55 37.42
N ASN A 604 13.62 10.75 37.54
CA ASN A 604 12.63 11.07 38.56
C ASN A 604 11.29 10.36 38.30
N GLU A 605 10.58 9.95 39.36
CA GLU A 605 9.23 9.38 39.25
C GLU A 605 8.22 10.45 38.81
N ARG A 606 7.44 10.17 37.76
CA ARG A 606 6.44 11.06 37.13
C ARG A 606 5.04 10.44 37.10
N GLY A 607 4.76 9.55 38.05
CA GLY A 607 3.52 8.80 38.16
C GLY A 607 3.68 7.32 37.81
N THR A 608 2.57 6.67 37.49
CA THR A 608 2.52 5.22 37.17
C THR A 608 1.58 4.93 36.01
N ILE A 609 1.86 3.85 35.26
CA ILE A 609 1.02 3.33 34.17
C ILE A 609 0.56 1.90 34.49
N GLN A 610 -0.74 1.61 34.29
CA GLN A 610 -1.31 0.28 34.46
C GLN A 610 -1.47 -0.40 33.10
N VAL A 611 -0.96 -1.63 32.99
CA VAL A 611 -0.77 -2.33 31.71
C VAL A 611 -1.14 -3.81 31.86
N THR A 612 -1.75 -4.39 30.83
CA THR A 612 -2.00 -5.84 30.73
C THR A 612 -1.56 -6.39 29.37
N LEU A 613 -0.72 -7.44 29.36
CA LEU A 613 -0.30 -8.17 28.17
C LEU A 613 -0.71 -9.65 28.30
N LYS A 614 -1.47 -10.17 27.32
CA LYS A 614 -2.00 -11.54 27.38
C LYS A 614 -2.13 -12.17 26.00
N TRP A 615 -1.65 -13.41 25.86
CA TRP A 615 -1.90 -14.24 24.68
C TRP A 615 -3.38 -14.64 24.54
N LYS A 616 -3.80 -14.88 23.30
CA LYS A 616 -5.11 -15.46 22.94
C LYS A 616 -5.13 -16.98 23.15
N SER A 617 -4.12 -17.67 22.63
CA SER A 617 -3.87 -19.11 22.77
C SER A 617 -2.60 -19.34 23.60
N THR A 618 -2.43 -20.53 24.19
CA THR A 618 -1.20 -20.91 24.92
C THR A 618 0.07 -20.63 24.12
N TYR A 619 1.04 -19.97 24.74
CA TYR A 619 2.38 -19.79 24.17
C TYR A 619 3.13 -21.13 24.12
N LEU A 620 3.56 -21.53 22.92
CA LEU A 620 4.40 -22.70 22.69
C LEU A 620 5.73 -22.22 22.12
N PRO A 621 6.86 -22.38 22.84
CA PRO A 621 8.16 -22.00 22.32
C PRO A 621 8.56 -22.90 21.13
N PRO A 622 9.24 -22.36 20.11
CA PRO A 622 9.76 -23.16 19.01
C PRO A 622 10.72 -24.26 19.52
N ARG A 623 10.73 -25.42 18.86
CA ARG A 623 11.70 -26.47 19.18
C ARG A 623 13.10 -25.99 18.81
N GLU A 624 13.96 -25.78 19.80
CA GLU A 624 15.35 -25.39 19.60
C GLU A 624 16.09 -26.45 18.77
N THR A 625 16.44 -26.10 17.52
CA THR A 625 17.30 -26.93 16.67
C THR A 625 18.73 -26.78 17.19
N ILE A 626 19.23 -27.79 17.91
CA ILE A 626 20.54 -27.76 18.57
C ILE A 626 21.65 -27.64 17.52
N LEU A 627 22.13 -26.41 17.31
CA LEU A 627 23.35 -26.13 16.56
C LEU A 627 24.57 -26.36 17.46
N THR A 628 25.56 -27.07 16.93
CA THR A 628 26.66 -27.66 17.69
C THR A 628 27.67 -26.63 18.21
N GLY A 629 27.89 -26.63 19.53
CA GLY A 629 29.07 -26.08 20.19
C GLY A 629 30.19 -27.14 20.36
N PRO A 630 31.45 -26.74 20.58
CA PRO A 630 32.61 -27.63 20.46
C PRO A 630 32.85 -28.57 21.66
N LEU A 631 33.61 -29.63 21.38
CA LEU A 631 34.09 -30.66 22.31
C LEU A 631 34.99 -30.11 23.43
N VAL A 632 34.77 -30.60 24.65
CA VAL A 632 35.79 -30.85 25.68
C VAL A 632 35.44 -32.19 26.34
N ASP A 633 36.44 -33.02 26.64
CA ASP A 633 36.28 -34.37 27.22
C ASP A 633 35.80 -34.37 28.68
N GLU A 634 35.07 -35.42 29.08
CA GLU A 634 35.58 -36.41 30.04
C GLU A 634 34.78 -37.74 30.00
N LEU A 635 35.42 -38.84 30.40
CA LEU A 635 34.97 -40.24 30.26
C LEU A 635 34.74 -40.90 31.65
N PRO A 636 34.40 -42.21 31.76
CA PRO A 636 33.30 -42.95 31.14
C PRO A 636 32.49 -43.79 32.17
N LYS A 637 31.36 -44.39 31.75
CA LYS A 637 30.71 -45.62 32.30
C LYS A 637 29.42 -45.93 31.52
N GLU A 638 28.97 -47.18 31.32
CA GLU A 638 29.67 -48.48 31.29
C GLU A 638 28.80 -49.43 30.44
N ILE A 639 29.38 -50.47 29.81
CA ILE A 639 28.72 -51.22 28.72
C ILE A 639 28.27 -52.61 29.17
N PRO A 640 27.06 -53.06 28.77
CA PRO A 640 26.84 -54.45 28.38
C PRO A 640 26.41 -54.62 26.91
N VAL A 641 27.24 -55.32 26.13
CA VAL A 641 26.92 -56.06 24.88
C VAL A 641 27.01 -57.57 25.21
N PRO A 642 26.73 -58.54 24.30
CA PRO A 642 26.24 -58.47 22.91
C PRO A 642 24.86 -59.19 22.76
N VAL A 643 24.33 -59.54 21.58
CA VAL A 643 24.75 -60.63 20.66
C VAL A 643 24.39 -60.30 19.20
N ARG A 644 25.22 -60.75 18.25
CA ARG A 644 25.03 -60.66 16.79
C ARG A 644 24.49 -61.97 16.21
N LEU A 645 23.81 -61.89 15.06
CA LEU A 645 23.99 -62.73 13.85
C LEU A 645 23.60 -61.83 12.65
N LEU A 646 24.41 -61.56 11.62
CA LEU A 646 25.09 -62.45 10.64
C LEU A 646 24.05 -63.17 9.73
N LYS A 647 24.16 -63.19 8.39
CA LYS A 647 25.23 -62.71 7.48
C LYS A 647 24.72 -62.57 6.02
N ASP A 648 25.56 -61.96 5.16
CA ASP A 648 25.90 -62.13 3.72
C ASP A 648 25.14 -63.22 2.90
N GLU A 649 25.07 -63.23 1.55
CA GLU A 649 26.10 -63.08 0.49
C GLU A 649 25.48 -62.54 -0.85
N GLU A 650 26.17 -61.67 -1.63
CA GLU A 650 26.83 -61.93 -2.96
C GLU A 650 25.87 -62.24 -4.17
N VAL A 651 26.13 -62.00 -5.47
CA VAL A 651 27.19 -61.40 -6.35
C VAL A 651 26.52 -61.12 -7.75
N GLN A 652 26.96 -60.35 -8.77
CA GLN A 652 28.28 -59.90 -9.28
C GLN A 652 28.20 -58.47 -9.94
N ALA A 653 28.84 -58.27 -11.10
CA ALA A 653 28.99 -57.06 -11.95
C ALA A 653 29.36 -57.55 -13.40
N PRO A 654 29.95 -56.81 -14.38
CA PRO A 654 30.32 -55.37 -14.46
C PRO A 654 30.09 -54.70 -15.86
N ASN A 655 30.77 -53.56 -16.10
CA ASN A 655 31.01 -52.82 -17.36
C ASN A 655 29.88 -51.89 -17.88
N ARG A 656 30.18 -50.78 -18.59
CA ARG A 656 31.46 -50.33 -19.21
C ARG A 656 31.62 -48.79 -19.13
N ARG A 657 32.86 -48.29 -19.06
CA ARG A 657 33.20 -46.85 -19.27
C ARG A 657 33.66 -46.60 -20.71
N THR A 658 33.46 -45.39 -21.21
CA THR A 658 34.08 -44.83 -22.44
C THR A 658 34.96 -43.63 -22.10
N LEU A 659 35.92 -43.29 -22.97
CA LEU A 659 36.94 -42.25 -22.74
C LEU A 659 36.77 -41.05 -23.68
N GLU A 660 37.24 -39.89 -23.24
CA GLU A 660 37.54 -38.74 -24.10
C GLU A 660 39.01 -38.76 -24.55
N PRO A 661 39.35 -38.22 -25.74
CA PRO A 661 40.71 -38.22 -26.28
C PRO A 661 41.54 -37.00 -25.87
N VAL A 662 42.85 -37.20 -25.68
CA VAL A 662 43.83 -36.12 -25.45
C VAL A 662 44.42 -35.67 -26.79
N LEU A 663 44.47 -34.35 -27.01
CA LEU A 663 45.26 -33.73 -28.08
C LEU A 663 46.65 -33.35 -27.57
N VAL A 664 47.70 -33.81 -28.27
CA VAL A 664 49.09 -33.40 -28.05
C VAL A 664 49.52 -32.53 -29.22
N VAL A 665 50.10 -31.36 -28.93
CA VAL A 665 50.80 -30.52 -29.91
C VAL A 665 52.25 -30.38 -29.47
N SER A 666 53.20 -30.63 -30.37
CA SER A 666 54.62 -30.61 -30.06
C SER A 666 55.46 -30.15 -31.25
N SER A 667 56.12 -29.01 -31.14
CA SER A 667 57.29 -28.68 -31.97
C SER A 667 58.02 -27.43 -31.42
N LEU A 668 59.30 -27.63 -31.07
CA LEU A 668 60.38 -26.64 -30.92
C LEU A 668 60.16 -25.52 -29.87
#